data_AF-A0A351F3J1-F1
#
_entry.id   AF-A0A351F3J1-F1
#
_cell.length_a   1.000
_cell.length_b   1.000
_cell.length_c   1.000
_cell.angle_alpha   90.00
_cell.angle_beta   90.00
_cell.angle_gamma   90.00
#
_symmetry.space_group_name_H-M   'P 1'
#
loop_
_entity.id
_entity.type
_entity.pdbx_description
1 polymer ?
#
loop_
_entity_poly.entity_id
_entity_poly.type
_entity_poly.pdbx_seq_one_letter_code
_entity_poly.pdbx_strand_id
1 'polypeptide(L)'
;MKKIYSVILMLFVVSHLSGQLFTPDSSVPPGTDWQQINTDTVRLVFAKGLENQANRIVNMVHYQTANNRQSIGNEFRKTDIFLLNQTVIANGYVTTAPFHSKFYTNFPQRSFFGSTDWLDILSIHEYRHALQFSNTLHGITKWAYYLTGEAVWGTFFSLAIPPWFFEGDAVMQETALSYAGRGRIKNFSAELRTIADMDKPFGYEKMVNGSYRDFIPDHYVLGYDLVRFGRQQYGNDIWAGIFKDAAAYKGGFYPFSKALQKRTGMRTPAFYRKMMESTRLQVMKKEISTIYQSPVDKSDPATYSKPRYRSADQLVAIRESFNHAAQFVQIDLKSGDETTLTPVGFGMGEYDVNDHILVWSEITLDPRWSDRSYSNIWKYDFAKGTTTKLTDKTRFFAPVISPDGKKLLVIEVNEMMQNSIKIMDLSTGSILKEIPNPDGYNYRFPEWNGNFQVAIVVQKNNLNAIFNINLNSGEYKLLIPFSTPSFEDLSIIENKLFFLANEGRDKGLNDVLSYHLITGELFILPVRTPFLTDMPEAGPNGQIALVNTEFNQKRILVLKRQEGKPFSGFNKEPNMINEQLDEALVSIIRSENGPIVDQIPQKQYPVKKYHPGLSRLTLHTWLLNPGVNDVSIILAA
;
A
#
# COMPACT_ATOMS: atom_id res chain seq x y z
N MET A 1 59.16 -17.07 9.47
CA MET A 1 57.91 -17.84 9.51
C MET A 1 56.76 -17.11 10.22
N LYS A 2 56.83 -16.78 11.53
CA LYS A 2 55.72 -16.08 12.24
C LYS A 2 55.21 -14.80 11.55
N LYS A 3 56.10 -13.94 11.02
CA LYS A 3 55.71 -12.71 10.28
C LYS A 3 55.00 -13.00 8.94
N ILE A 4 55.33 -14.10 8.27
CA ILE A 4 54.69 -14.51 7.00
C ILE A 4 53.28 -15.02 7.28
N TYR A 5 53.08 -15.82 8.35
CA TYR A 5 51.74 -16.25 8.77
C TYR A 5 50.85 -15.09 9.21
N SER A 6 51.40 -14.08 9.89
CA SER A 6 50.63 -12.88 10.26
C SER A 6 50.23 -12.05 9.03
N VAL A 7 51.11 -11.91 8.03
CA VAL A 7 50.81 -11.18 6.79
C VAL A 7 49.81 -11.95 5.92
N ILE A 8 49.91 -13.28 5.83
CA ILE A 8 48.95 -14.12 5.12
C ILE A 8 47.59 -14.10 5.82
N LEU A 9 47.55 -14.18 7.16
CA LEU A 9 46.31 -14.06 7.93
C LEU A 9 45.67 -12.68 7.73
N MET A 10 46.48 -11.61 7.71
CA MET A 10 45.98 -10.25 7.46
C MET A 10 45.46 -10.08 6.04
N LEU A 11 46.15 -10.61 5.02
CA LEU A 11 45.70 -10.61 3.63
C LEU A 11 44.43 -11.45 3.43
N PHE A 12 44.30 -12.58 4.12
CA PHE A 12 43.11 -13.44 4.10
C PHE A 12 41.90 -12.78 4.78
N VAL A 13 42.13 -12.04 5.88
CA VAL A 13 41.09 -11.23 6.52
C VAL A 13 40.66 -10.08 5.59
N VAL A 14 41.59 -9.42 4.90
CA VAL A 14 41.30 -8.32 3.96
C VAL A 14 40.54 -8.79 2.71
N SER A 15 40.80 -10.00 2.19
CA SER A 15 40.05 -10.56 1.03
C SER A 15 38.59 -10.92 1.32
N HIS A 16 38.18 -10.91 2.59
CA HIS A 16 36.81 -11.21 3.04
C HIS A 16 36.10 -10.01 3.67
N LEU A 17 36.67 -8.80 3.57
CA LEU A 17 35.99 -7.57 3.92
C LEU A 17 35.08 -7.15 2.76
N SER A 18 33.76 -7.19 2.98
CA SER A 18 32.82 -6.58 2.05
C SER A 18 32.68 -5.10 2.39
N GLY A 19 33.33 -4.26 1.58
CA GLY A 19 33.06 -2.83 1.52
C GLY A 19 32.26 -2.53 0.26
N GLN A 20 31.02 -2.06 0.41
CA GLN A 20 30.26 -1.51 -0.71
C GLN A 20 30.17 0.00 -0.60
N LEU A 21 30.32 0.68 -1.72
CA LEU A 21 30.01 2.10 -1.83
C LEU A 21 28.49 2.23 -1.95
N PHE A 22 27.79 2.13 -0.83
CA PHE A 22 26.34 2.22 -0.82
C PHE A 22 25.91 3.68 -0.90
N THR A 23 25.43 4.09 -2.07
CA THR A 23 24.96 5.45 -2.32
C THR A 23 23.72 5.41 -3.19
N PRO A 24 22.77 6.37 -3.05
CA PRO A 24 21.63 6.49 -3.96
C PRO A 24 22.04 6.51 -5.43
N ASP A 25 23.21 7.09 -5.69
CA ASP A 25 23.78 7.33 -7.01
C ASP A 25 24.12 6.04 -7.78
N SER A 26 24.21 4.87 -7.12
CA SER A 26 24.44 3.61 -7.85
C SER A 26 23.16 3.01 -8.44
N SER A 27 21.99 3.36 -7.89
CA SER A 27 20.69 2.81 -8.33
C SER A 27 19.84 3.80 -9.12
N VAL A 28 20.26 5.07 -9.17
CA VAL A 28 19.66 6.11 -10.04
C VAL A 28 20.68 6.64 -11.06
N PRO A 29 20.24 7.29 -12.15
CA PRO A 29 21.15 7.91 -13.12
C PRO A 29 22.03 9.01 -12.50
N PRO A 30 23.25 9.22 -13.04
CA PRO A 30 24.10 10.32 -12.62
C PRO A 30 23.45 11.67 -12.98
N GLY A 31 23.69 12.68 -12.16
CA GLY A 31 23.19 14.05 -12.39
C GLY A 31 22.19 14.56 -11.36
N THR A 32 21.74 13.71 -10.43
CA THR A 32 20.90 14.15 -9.30
C THR A 32 21.72 14.99 -8.33
N ASP A 33 21.27 16.23 -8.04
CA ASP A 33 21.89 17.09 -7.03
C ASP A 33 21.43 16.65 -5.63
N TRP A 34 22.17 15.71 -5.05
CA TRP A 34 21.88 15.15 -3.74
C TRP A 34 22.19 16.14 -2.61
N GLN A 35 21.25 16.24 -1.69
CA GLN A 35 21.34 16.98 -0.43
C GLN A 35 21.17 16.04 0.76
N GLN A 36 21.51 16.51 1.95
CA GLN A 36 21.28 15.79 3.18
C GLN A 36 20.86 16.70 4.34
N ILE A 37 20.05 16.14 5.23
CA ILE A 37 19.87 16.59 6.61
C ILE A 37 20.49 15.52 7.50
N ASN A 38 21.34 15.92 8.45
CA ASN A 38 22.08 15.00 9.29
C ASN A 38 21.96 15.39 10.76
N THR A 39 21.30 14.56 11.55
CA THR A 39 21.02 14.77 12.99
C THR A 39 21.65 13.66 13.82
N ASP A 40 21.37 13.60 15.12
CA ASP A 40 21.76 12.49 16.00
C ASP A 40 20.92 11.22 15.80
N THR A 41 19.68 11.34 15.30
CA THR A 41 18.77 10.20 15.06
C THR A 41 18.73 9.72 13.61
N VAL A 42 18.94 10.61 12.63
CA VAL A 42 18.74 10.28 11.21
C VAL A 42 19.71 11.04 10.33
N ARG A 43 20.16 10.39 9.25
CA ARG A 43 20.74 11.08 8.10
C ARG A 43 19.81 10.83 6.91
N LEU A 44 19.08 11.86 6.51
CA LEU A 44 18.19 11.79 5.36
C LEU A 44 18.89 12.39 4.15
N VAL A 45 19.04 11.62 3.08
CA VAL A 45 19.62 12.02 1.79
C VAL A 45 18.52 12.07 0.74
N PHE A 46 18.43 13.17 -0.01
CA PHE A 46 17.30 13.46 -0.89
C PHE A 46 17.73 14.33 -2.08
N ALA A 47 16.95 14.34 -3.16
CA ALA A 47 17.19 15.21 -4.30
C ALA A 47 16.78 16.67 -3.99
N LYS A 48 17.57 17.64 -4.46
CA LYS A 48 17.27 19.07 -4.34
C LYS A 48 15.84 19.40 -4.80
N GLY A 49 15.14 20.24 -4.03
CA GLY A 49 13.75 20.60 -4.22
C GLY A 49 12.76 19.82 -3.33
N LEU A 50 13.22 18.76 -2.64
CA LEU A 50 12.44 18.00 -1.67
C LEU A 50 12.73 18.42 -0.21
N GLU A 51 13.27 19.61 0.03
CA GLU A 51 13.68 20.08 1.36
C GLU A 51 12.53 20.07 2.38
N ASN A 52 11.30 20.42 1.95
CA ASN A 52 10.12 20.42 2.83
C ASN A 52 9.74 19.00 3.27
N GLN A 53 9.69 18.07 2.31
CA GLN A 53 9.43 16.66 2.55
C GLN A 53 10.53 16.06 3.44
N ALA A 54 11.78 16.43 3.19
CA ALA A 54 12.91 15.96 3.97
C ALA A 54 12.85 16.42 5.43
N ASN A 55 12.54 17.71 5.66
CA ASN A 55 12.34 18.21 7.02
C ASN A 55 11.15 17.52 7.70
N ARG A 56 10.04 17.26 6.99
CA ARG A 56 8.89 16.54 7.54
C ARG A 56 9.28 15.15 8.05
N ILE A 57 9.95 14.35 7.21
CA ILE A 57 10.43 13.01 7.57
C ILE A 57 11.36 13.07 8.80
N VAL A 58 12.33 13.99 8.81
CA VAL A 58 13.28 14.13 9.93
C VAL A 58 12.55 14.44 11.24
N ASN A 59 11.61 15.39 11.23
CA ASN A 59 10.81 15.72 12.42
C ASN A 59 9.97 14.54 12.88
N MET A 60 9.35 13.78 11.96
CA MET A 60 8.58 12.58 12.30
C MET A 60 9.43 11.49 12.94
N VAL A 61 10.61 11.23 12.37
CA VAL A 61 11.56 10.25 12.92
C VAL A 61 11.98 10.67 14.32
N HIS A 62 12.41 11.92 14.53
CA HIS A 62 12.77 12.44 15.86
C HIS A 62 11.64 12.30 16.88
N TYR A 63 10.41 12.64 16.48
CA TYR A 63 9.24 12.54 17.35
C TYR A 63 8.99 11.10 17.77
N GLN A 64 9.00 10.17 16.82
CA GLN A 64 8.81 8.74 17.08
C GLN A 64 9.93 8.15 17.96
N THR A 65 11.19 8.54 17.73
CA THR A 65 12.31 8.13 18.59
C THR A 65 12.07 8.59 20.04
N ALA A 66 11.57 9.81 20.25
CA ALA A 66 11.34 10.32 21.59
C ALA A 66 10.14 9.66 22.28
N ASN A 67 9.05 9.42 21.54
CA ASN A 67 7.73 9.17 22.14
C ASN A 67 7.11 7.79 21.85
N ASN A 68 7.56 7.04 20.84
CA ASN A 68 6.84 5.85 20.31
C ASN A 68 7.71 4.58 20.25
N ARG A 69 8.48 4.32 21.32
CA ARG A 69 9.37 3.13 21.44
C ARG A 69 8.85 2.01 22.33
N GLN A 70 7.88 2.31 23.21
CA GLN A 70 7.51 1.43 24.32
C GLN A 70 7.16 -0.01 23.90
N SER A 71 6.36 -0.18 22.85
CA SER A 71 5.82 -1.49 22.45
C SER A 71 6.82 -2.43 21.76
N ILE A 72 8.01 -1.95 21.37
CA ILE A 72 9.08 -2.78 20.77
C ILE A 72 10.37 -2.83 21.58
N GLY A 73 10.66 -1.75 22.33
CA GLY A 73 11.85 -1.62 23.15
C GLY A 73 12.53 -0.24 22.99
N ASN A 74 13.38 0.09 23.95
CA ASN A 74 13.97 1.43 24.07
C ASN A 74 15.25 1.62 23.24
N GLU A 75 15.75 0.61 22.53
CA GLU A 75 16.95 0.80 21.71
C GLU A 75 16.59 1.53 20.41
N PHE A 76 17.47 2.42 19.95
CA PHE A 76 17.41 2.98 18.61
C PHE A 76 18.82 3.15 18.06
N ARG A 77 18.93 3.14 16.73
CA ARG A 77 20.16 3.43 16.02
C ARG A 77 19.92 4.61 15.10
N LYS A 78 20.98 5.37 14.85
CA LYS A 78 20.92 6.39 13.82
C LYS A 78 20.70 5.71 12.47
N THR A 79 19.64 6.10 11.78
CA THR A 79 19.24 5.48 10.51
C THR A 79 19.62 6.37 9.34
N ASP A 80 20.26 5.80 8.33
CA ASP A 80 20.40 6.44 7.04
C ASP A 80 19.12 6.21 6.24
N ILE A 81 18.48 7.28 5.76
CA ILE A 81 17.28 7.21 4.93
C ILE A 81 17.57 7.85 3.58
N PHE A 82 17.21 7.18 2.50
CA PHE A 82 17.35 7.67 1.14
C PHE A 82 15.97 7.94 0.54
N LEU A 83 15.64 9.21 0.31
CA LEU A 83 14.40 9.62 -0.33
C LEU A 83 14.61 9.67 -1.84
N LEU A 84 14.12 8.64 -2.55
CA LEU A 84 14.32 8.47 -3.98
C LEU A 84 13.08 8.89 -4.76
N ASN A 85 13.29 9.63 -5.84
CA ASN A 85 12.22 10.24 -6.61
C ASN A 85 12.13 9.82 -8.09
N GLN A 86 12.97 8.87 -8.49
CA GLN A 86 13.11 8.42 -9.88
C GLN A 86 12.16 7.27 -10.23
N THR A 87 11.69 6.51 -9.26
CA THR A 87 10.76 5.39 -9.46
C THR A 87 9.30 5.85 -9.38
N VAL A 88 8.42 5.21 -10.14
CA VAL A 88 6.96 5.32 -10.02
C VAL A 88 6.35 4.26 -9.10
N ILE A 89 7.16 3.33 -8.59
CA ILE A 89 6.73 2.31 -7.64
C ILE A 89 6.52 2.97 -6.27
N ALA A 90 5.34 2.79 -5.69
CA ALA A 90 5.07 3.19 -4.30
C ALA A 90 5.66 2.12 -3.36
N ASN A 91 6.76 2.45 -2.68
CA ASN A 91 7.43 1.53 -1.77
C ASN A 91 8.30 2.26 -0.73
N GLY A 92 8.69 1.53 0.31
CA GLY A 92 9.73 1.85 1.27
C GLY A 92 10.32 0.55 1.80
N TYR A 93 11.53 0.56 2.36
CA TYR A 93 12.00 -0.61 3.11
C TYR A 93 13.12 -0.23 4.07
N VAL A 94 13.39 -1.12 5.03
CA VAL A 94 14.61 -1.11 5.85
C VAL A 94 15.37 -2.42 5.65
N THR A 95 16.67 -2.32 5.44
CA THR A 95 17.57 -3.48 5.35
C THR A 95 18.77 -3.31 6.29
N THR A 96 19.55 -4.37 6.47
CA THR A 96 20.70 -4.41 7.38
C THR A 96 22.05 -4.34 6.69
N ALA A 97 22.25 -4.70 5.42
CA ALA A 97 23.60 -4.81 4.84
C ALA A 97 23.84 -3.88 3.62
N PRO A 98 24.16 -2.58 3.81
CA PRO A 98 24.33 -1.90 5.09
C PRO A 98 23.00 -1.47 5.73
N PHE A 99 23.00 -1.10 7.00
CA PHE A 99 21.77 -0.72 7.70
C PHE A 99 21.26 0.64 7.24
N HIS A 100 20.19 0.65 6.47
CA HIS A 100 19.58 1.86 5.93
C HIS A 100 18.11 1.62 5.58
N SER A 101 17.43 2.72 5.26
CA SER A 101 16.09 2.72 4.70
C SER A 101 16.05 3.46 3.36
N LYS A 102 15.16 3.03 2.47
CA LYS A 102 14.80 3.77 1.26
C LYS A 102 13.33 4.10 1.27
N PHE A 103 13.00 5.34 0.95
CA PHE A 103 11.62 5.83 0.79
C PHE A 103 11.44 6.25 -0.66
N TYR A 104 10.42 5.74 -1.34
CA TYR A 104 10.09 6.16 -2.71
C TYR A 104 9.00 7.21 -2.68
N THR A 105 9.21 8.33 -3.37
CA THR A 105 8.31 9.49 -3.26
C THR A 105 6.97 9.32 -3.97
N ASN A 106 6.88 8.40 -4.93
CA ASN A 106 5.65 8.21 -5.71
C ASN A 106 4.57 7.55 -4.84
N PHE A 107 3.44 8.23 -4.67
CA PHE A 107 2.33 7.72 -3.86
C PHE A 107 1.50 6.69 -4.65
N PRO A 108 0.85 5.71 -3.97
CA PRO A 108 0.00 4.74 -4.64
C PRO A 108 -1.28 5.40 -5.18
N GLN A 109 -1.74 4.99 -6.36
CA GLN A 109 -2.99 5.52 -6.96
C GLN A 109 -4.25 5.04 -6.23
N ARG A 110 -4.16 3.93 -5.50
CA ARG A 110 -5.22 3.43 -4.60
C ARG A 110 -5.00 3.88 -3.17
N SER A 111 -6.07 3.95 -2.39
CA SER A 111 -6.06 4.50 -1.04
C SER A 111 -5.82 3.43 0.03
N PHE A 112 -4.82 2.57 -0.19
CA PHE A 112 -4.44 1.47 0.72
C PHE A 112 -4.16 1.92 2.17
N PHE A 113 -3.79 3.18 2.37
CA PHE A 113 -3.44 3.76 3.67
C PHE A 113 -4.50 4.75 4.18
N GLY A 114 -5.66 4.78 3.53
CA GLY A 114 -6.75 5.71 3.74
C GLY A 114 -6.33 7.15 3.44
N SER A 115 -6.67 8.07 4.34
CA SER A 115 -6.42 9.51 4.15
C SER A 115 -5.00 9.97 4.46
N THR A 116 -4.16 9.17 5.12
CA THR A 116 -2.80 9.59 5.54
C THR A 116 -1.90 9.94 4.34
N ASP A 117 -1.15 11.04 4.45
CA ASP A 117 -0.20 11.48 3.44
C ASP A 117 0.93 10.44 3.29
N TRP A 118 1.37 10.22 2.05
CA TRP A 118 2.26 9.10 1.71
C TRP A 118 3.59 9.08 2.47
N LEU A 119 4.29 10.22 2.56
CA LEU A 119 5.57 10.27 3.28
C LEU A 119 5.38 10.24 4.80
N ASP A 120 4.21 10.63 5.30
CA ASP A 120 3.89 10.52 6.73
C ASP A 120 3.69 9.06 7.11
N ILE A 121 2.89 8.31 6.34
CA ILE A 121 2.65 6.89 6.60
C ILE A 121 3.92 6.06 6.41
N LEU A 122 4.73 6.33 5.38
CA LEU A 122 6.05 5.69 5.22
C LEU A 122 6.97 5.99 6.40
N SER A 123 6.99 7.24 6.88
CA SER A 123 7.79 7.60 8.05
C SER A 123 7.37 6.85 9.31
N ILE A 124 6.08 6.51 9.46
CA ILE A 124 5.59 5.69 10.57
C ILE A 124 5.98 4.22 10.37
N HIS A 125 5.69 3.67 9.18
CA HIS A 125 5.87 2.25 8.88
C HIS A 125 7.35 1.85 8.85
N GLU A 126 8.14 2.50 7.99
CA GLU A 126 9.55 2.15 7.79
C GLU A 126 10.41 2.48 9.00
N TYR A 127 10.11 3.59 9.68
CA TYR A 127 10.86 3.88 10.89
C TYR A 127 10.54 2.88 12.01
N ARG A 128 9.34 2.29 12.01
CA ARG A 128 9.05 1.16 12.91
C ARG A 128 9.96 -0.02 12.63
N HIS A 129 10.22 -0.36 11.37
CA HIS A 129 11.20 -1.40 11.03
C HIS A 129 12.61 -1.05 11.49
N ALA A 130 13.04 0.21 11.36
CA ALA A 130 14.33 0.66 11.87
C ALA A 130 14.44 0.49 13.40
N LEU A 131 13.36 0.77 14.15
CA LEU A 131 13.28 0.52 15.58
C LEU A 131 13.27 -0.99 15.91
N GLN A 132 12.55 -1.80 15.14
CA GLN A 132 12.54 -3.26 15.29
C GLN A 132 13.96 -3.82 15.12
N PHE A 133 14.66 -3.50 14.04
CA PHE A 133 16.06 -3.89 13.87
C PHE A 133 16.91 -3.42 15.05
N SER A 134 16.82 -2.15 15.44
CA SER A 134 17.60 -1.60 16.56
C SER A 134 17.43 -2.38 17.87
N ASN A 135 16.27 -3.00 18.10
CA ASN A 135 15.94 -3.79 19.29
C ASN A 135 16.23 -5.30 19.14
N THR A 136 16.95 -5.74 18.11
CA THR A 136 17.25 -7.18 17.88
C THR A 136 18.65 -7.60 18.32
N LEU A 137 19.54 -6.67 18.62
CA LEU A 137 20.92 -6.95 19.00
C LEU A 137 21.02 -7.36 20.47
N HIS A 138 20.51 -8.56 20.76
CA HIS A 138 20.54 -9.21 22.06
C HIS A 138 21.13 -10.62 21.99
N GLY A 139 21.65 -11.11 23.11
CA GLY A 139 22.13 -12.50 23.24
C GLY A 139 23.09 -12.91 22.11
N ILE A 140 22.81 -14.06 21.50
CA ILE A 140 23.65 -14.64 20.44
C ILE A 140 23.68 -13.76 19.18
N THR A 141 22.57 -13.10 18.82
CA THR A 141 22.50 -12.21 17.66
C THR A 141 23.45 -11.03 17.78
N LYS A 142 23.59 -10.45 18.99
CA LYS A 142 24.58 -9.38 19.25
C LYS A 142 26.01 -9.86 19.03
N TRP A 143 26.33 -11.06 19.49
CA TRP A 143 27.65 -11.67 19.27
C TRP A 143 27.91 -11.96 17.79
N ALA A 144 26.94 -12.54 17.10
CA ALA A 144 27.01 -12.80 15.67
C ALA A 144 27.28 -11.51 14.88
N TYR A 145 26.54 -10.44 15.18
CA TYR A 145 26.76 -9.11 14.59
C TYR A 145 28.18 -8.59 14.81
N TYR A 146 28.72 -8.61 16.03
CA TYR A 146 30.10 -8.10 16.24
C TYR A 146 31.16 -8.95 15.55
N LEU A 147 30.94 -10.26 15.44
CA LEU A 147 31.86 -11.15 14.76
C LEU A 147 31.82 -10.94 13.24
N THR A 148 30.61 -10.81 12.66
CA THR A 148 30.44 -10.98 11.20
C THR A 148 29.87 -9.75 10.48
N GLY A 149 29.31 -8.81 11.22
CA GLY A 149 28.67 -7.61 10.70
C GLY A 149 27.20 -7.82 10.33
N GLU A 150 26.71 -6.98 9.43
CA GLU A 150 25.28 -6.74 9.28
C GLU A 150 24.54 -7.81 8.44
N ALA A 151 25.21 -8.45 7.47
CA ALA A 151 24.55 -9.49 6.65
C ALA A 151 24.09 -10.70 7.48
N VAL A 152 24.91 -11.15 8.42
CA VAL A 152 24.56 -12.23 9.34
C VAL A 152 23.59 -11.75 10.41
N TRP A 153 23.65 -10.49 10.82
CA TRP A 153 22.61 -9.90 11.68
C TRP A 153 21.23 -9.99 11.02
N GLY A 154 21.11 -9.62 9.74
CA GLY A 154 19.89 -9.81 8.97
C GLY A 154 19.44 -11.27 8.90
N THR A 155 20.38 -12.20 8.68
CA THR A 155 20.08 -13.65 8.68
C THR A 155 19.52 -14.13 10.02
N PHE A 156 20.13 -13.72 11.14
CA PHE A 156 19.66 -14.06 12.48
C PHE A 156 18.29 -13.44 12.77
N PHE A 157 18.06 -12.22 12.28
CA PHE A 157 16.75 -11.60 12.36
C PHE A 157 15.68 -12.44 11.64
N SER A 158 15.89 -12.78 10.36
CA SER A 158 14.91 -13.52 9.54
C SER A 158 14.62 -14.93 10.04
N LEU A 159 15.60 -15.60 10.66
CA LEU A 159 15.40 -16.92 11.26
C LEU A 159 14.67 -16.88 12.60
N ALA A 160 14.76 -15.76 13.32
CA ALA A 160 14.14 -15.60 14.64
C ALA A 160 12.73 -15.01 14.56
N ILE A 161 12.51 -14.03 13.68
CA ILE A 161 11.32 -13.18 13.66
C ILE A 161 10.46 -13.52 12.44
N PRO A 162 9.18 -13.91 12.63
CA PRO A 162 8.32 -14.23 11.49
C PRO A 162 7.92 -12.95 10.72
N PRO A 163 7.82 -13.01 9.37
CA PRO A 163 7.48 -11.85 8.54
C PRO A 163 6.17 -11.17 8.94
N TRP A 164 5.14 -11.94 9.30
CA TRP A 164 3.87 -11.37 9.77
C TRP A 164 4.02 -10.50 11.01
N PHE A 165 4.96 -10.80 11.92
CA PHE A 165 5.15 -9.97 13.12
C PHE A 165 5.85 -8.67 12.77
N PHE A 166 6.88 -8.75 11.94
CA PHE A 166 7.64 -7.59 11.45
C PHE A 166 6.69 -6.53 10.86
N GLU A 167 5.83 -6.98 9.96
CA GLU A 167 4.91 -6.15 9.18
C GLU A 167 3.64 -5.79 9.95
N GLY A 168 3.07 -6.76 10.67
CA GLY A 168 1.88 -6.55 11.49
C GLY A 168 2.07 -5.53 12.61
N ASP A 169 3.26 -5.48 13.22
CA ASP A 169 3.58 -4.48 14.23
C ASP A 169 3.77 -3.09 13.61
N ALA A 170 4.31 -2.99 12.39
CA ALA A 170 4.37 -1.73 11.65
C ALA A 170 2.96 -1.23 11.26
N VAL A 171 2.08 -2.11 10.79
CA VAL A 171 0.66 -1.79 10.52
C VAL A 171 -0.10 -1.38 11.80
N MET A 172 0.21 -1.99 12.94
CA MET A 172 -0.35 -1.56 14.22
C MET A 172 0.11 -0.14 14.58
N GLN A 173 1.35 0.25 14.27
CA GLN A 173 1.83 1.62 14.46
C GLN A 173 1.18 2.62 13.50
N GLU A 174 1.01 2.27 12.22
CA GLU A 174 0.22 3.08 11.27
C GLU A 174 -1.16 3.42 11.86
N THR A 175 -1.83 2.39 12.36
CA THR A 175 -3.19 2.46 12.92
C THR A 175 -3.23 3.32 14.19
N ALA A 176 -2.21 3.19 15.03
CA ALA A 176 -2.11 3.93 16.28
C ALA A 176 -1.77 5.41 16.08
N LEU A 177 -0.84 5.70 15.17
CA LEU A 177 -0.17 6.99 15.03
C LEU A 177 -0.73 7.87 13.89
N SER A 178 -1.74 7.40 13.15
CA SER A 178 -2.46 8.17 12.12
C SER A 178 -3.99 8.11 12.29
N TYR A 179 -4.71 8.95 11.53
CA TYR A 179 -6.18 8.96 11.51
C TYR A 179 -6.81 7.90 10.59
N ALA A 180 -6.04 7.38 9.64
CA ALA A 180 -6.40 6.25 8.80
C ALA A 180 -5.50 5.06 9.17
N GLY A 181 -4.47 4.74 8.39
CA GLY A 181 -3.66 3.54 8.66
C GLY A 181 -4.47 2.26 8.43
N ARG A 182 -3.80 1.21 7.95
CA ARG A 182 -4.50 0.03 7.41
C ARG A 182 -5.48 -0.62 8.38
N GLY A 183 -5.15 -0.67 9.67
CA GLY A 183 -6.02 -1.24 10.70
C GLY A 183 -7.30 -0.46 11.02
N ARG A 184 -7.43 0.81 10.58
CA ARG A 184 -8.70 1.56 10.66
C ARG A 184 -9.55 1.41 9.41
N ILE A 185 -8.97 0.90 8.32
CA ILE A 185 -9.71 0.59 7.11
C ILE A 185 -10.54 -0.67 7.36
N LYS A 186 -11.85 -0.54 7.23
CA LYS A 186 -12.82 -1.53 7.69
C LYS A 186 -12.70 -2.87 6.95
N ASN A 187 -12.38 -2.82 5.67
CA ASN A 187 -12.21 -4.00 4.82
C ASN A 187 -10.79 -4.60 4.87
N PHE A 188 -9.82 -4.01 5.58
CA PHE A 188 -8.43 -4.50 5.59
C PHE A 188 -8.33 -5.98 6.03
N SER A 189 -9.00 -6.35 7.13
CA SER A 189 -9.05 -7.74 7.61
C SER A 189 -10.24 -8.55 7.07
N ALA A 190 -10.91 -8.10 6.00
CA ALA A 190 -12.09 -8.76 5.43
C ALA A 190 -11.84 -10.23 5.02
N GLU A 191 -10.71 -10.44 4.36
CA GLU A 191 -10.32 -11.75 3.83
C GLU A 191 -10.05 -12.74 4.97
N LEU A 192 -9.36 -12.30 6.03
CA LEU A 192 -9.11 -13.11 7.22
C LEU A 192 -10.42 -13.50 7.94
N ARG A 193 -11.37 -12.57 8.05
CA ARG A 193 -12.70 -12.82 8.64
C ARG A 193 -13.50 -13.85 7.85
N THR A 194 -13.43 -13.80 6.52
CA THR A 194 -14.02 -14.83 5.65
C THR A 194 -13.46 -16.22 5.95
N ILE A 195 -12.14 -16.32 6.12
CA ILE A 195 -11.48 -17.59 6.45
C ILE A 195 -11.88 -18.08 7.85
N ALA A 196 -12.02 -17.17 8.82
CA ALA A 196 -12.44 -17.51 10.19
C ALA A 196 -13.86 -18.10 10.25
N ASP A 197 -14.76 -17.60 9.39
CA ASP A 197 -16.17 -18.03 9.30
C ASP A 197 -16.36 -19.34 8.51
N MET A 198 -15.31 -19.92 7.90
CA MET A 198 -15.38 -21.24 7.26
C MET A 198 -15.68 -22.34 8.30
N ASP A 199 -16.38 -23.40 7.87
CA ASP A 199 -16.58 -24.62 8.68
C ASP A 199 -15.24 -25.18 9.17
N LYS A 200 -14.21 -25.09 8.31
CA LYS A 200 -12.83 -25.47 8.61
C LYS A 200 -11.85 -24.38 8.16
N PRO A 201 -11.54 -23.41 9.05
CA PRO A 201 -10.54 -22.37 8.77
C PRO A 201 -9.15 -22.96 8.49
N PHE A 202 -8.32 -22.24 7.74
CA PHE A 202 -6.97 -22.68 7.42
C PHE A 202 -6.05 -22.69 8.65
N GLY A 203 -5.12 -23.66 8.69
CA GLY A 203 -4.10 -23.76 9.73
C GLY A 203 -3.03 -22.68 9.62
N TYR A 204 -2.32 -22.42 10.73
CA TYR A 204 -1.30 -21.38 10.81
C TYR A 204 -0.20 -21.54 9.75
N GLU A 205 0.30 -22.77 9.56
CA GLU A 205 1.38 -23.08 8.62
C GLU A 205 0.98 -22.76 7.17
N LYS A 206 -0.30 -22.93 6.83
CA LYS A 206 -0.82 -22.56 5.51
C LYS A 206 -0.91 -21.04 5.38
N MET A 207 -1.41 -20.35 6.40
CA MET A 207 -1.53 -18.89 6.38
C MET A 207 -0.17 -18.17 6.25
N VAL A 208 0.88 -18.71 6.86
CA VAL A 208 2.22 -18.07 6.81
C VAL A 208 3.05 -18.44 5.58
N ASN A 209 2.78 -19.59 4.95
CA ASN A 209 3.53 -20.05 3.77
C ASN A 209 2.79 -19.80 2.44
N GLY A 210 1.53 -19.36 2.48
CA GLY A 210 0.70 -19.16 1.30
C GLY A 210 0.13 -20.46 0.72
N SER A 211 -0.54 -20.34 -0.43
CA SER A 211 -1.12 -21.46 -1.16
C SER A 211 -1.27 -21.12 -2.64
N TYR A 212 -1.02 -22.12 -3.51
CA TYR A 212 -1.26 -22.04 -4.96
C TYR A 212 -2.68 -22.51 -5.37
N ARG A 213 -3.55 -22.76 -4.39
CA ARG A 213 -4.90 -23.29 -4.62
C ARG A 213 -5.96 -22.47 -3.91
N ASP A 214 -5.61 -22.04 -2.72
CA ASP A 214 -6.49 -21.29 -1.86
C ASP A 214 -6.01 -19.85 -1.78
N PHE A 215 -6.93 -18.91 -1.90
CA PHE A 215 -6.65 -17.52 -1.65
C PHE A 215 -6.29 -17.32 -0.16
N ILE A 216 -5.20 -16.63 0.12
CA ILE A 216 -4.71 -16.41 1.48
C ILE A 216 -4.31 -14.94 1.59
N PRO A 217 -4.81 -14.22 2.60
CA PRO A 217 -4.42 -12.83 2.81
C PRO A 217 -2.92 -12.75 3.08
N ASP A 218 -2.34 -11.61 2.76
CA ASP A 218 -0.91 -11.39 2.95
C ASP A 218 -0.50 -11.35 4.44
N HIS A 219 0.81 -11.20 4.63
CA HIS A 219 1.41 -11.15 5.96
C HIS A 219 1.10 -9.85 6.72
N TYR A 220 0.65 -8.78 6.06
CA TYR A 220 0.21 -7.54 6.71
C TYR A 220 -1.12 -7.75 7.43
N VAL A 221 -2.09 -8.34 6.74
CA VAL A 221 -3.41 -8.64 7.30
C VAL A 221 -3.28 -9.64 8.45
N LEU A 222 -2.65 -10.80 8.20
CA LEU A 222 -2.43 -11.82 9.24
C LEU A 222 -1.64 -11.23 10.42
N GLY A 223 -0.63 -10.43 10.11
CA GLY A 223 0.25 -9.83 11.09
C GLY A 223 -0.46 -8.85 12.02
N TYR A 224 -1.20 -7.91 11.43
CA TYR A 224 -1.97 -6.92 12.16
C TYR A 224 -2.95 -7.57 13.13
N ASP A 225 -3.74 -8.54 12.68
CA ASP A 225 -4.73 -9.22 13.52
C ASP A 225 -4.08 -10.02 14.66
N LEU A 226 -2.94 -10.69 14.42
CA LEU A 226 -2.20 -11.37 15.48
C LEU A 226 -1.63 -10.39 16.51
N VAL A 227 -0.99 -9.30 16.05
CA VAL A 227 -0.40 -8.28 16.92
C VAL A 227 -1.47 -7.59 17.75
N ARG A 228 -2.56 -7.17 17.11
CA ARG A 228 -3.73 -6.56 17.76
C ARG A 228 -4.34 -7.50 18.79
N PHE A 229 -4.59 -8.76 18.44
CA PHE A 229 -5.10 -9.77 19.37
C PHE A 229 -4.19 -9.94 20.59
N GLY A 230 -2.87 -10.00 20.39
CA GLY A 230 -1.91 -10.06 21.49
C GLY A 230 -2.00 -8.86 22.43
N ARG A 231 -2.04 -7.64 21.88
CA ARG A 231 -2.16 -6.41 22.69
C ARG A 231 -3.49 -6.35 23.43
N GLN A 232 -4.59 -6.78 22.80
CA GLN A 232 -5.91 -6.84 23.42
C GLN A 232 -5.95 -7.81 24.61
N GLN A 233 -5.34 -8.98 24.49
CA GLN A 233 -5.41 -10.02 25.52
C GLN A 233 -4.38 -9.86 26.64
N TYR A 234 -3.21 -9.27 26.34
CA TYR A 234 -2.05 -9.29 27.23
C TYR A 234 -1.43 -7.90 27.49
N GLY A 235 -2.02 -6.83 26.95
CA GLY A 235 -1.54 -5.45 27.09
C GLY A 235 -0.53 -5.03 26.02
N ASN A 236 -0.30 -3.72 25.90
CA ASN A 236 0.50 -3.13 24.81
C ASN A 236 1.96 -3.63 24.77
N ASP A 237 2.53 -3.94 25.94
CA ASP A 237 3.96 -4.26 26.09
C ASP A 237 4.29 -5.76 25.87
N ILE A 238 3.29 -6.60 25.58
CA ILE A 238 3.47 -8.04 25.41
C ILE A 238 4.56 -8.37 24.38
N TRP A 239 4.58 -7.62 23.27
CA TRP A 239 5.43 -7.89 22.12
C TRP A 239 6.89 -7.52 22.36
N ALA A 240 7.20 -6.43 23.06
CA ALA A 240 8.58 -6.05 23.39
C ALA A 240 9.35 -7.19 24.08
N GLY A 241 8.70 -7.86 25.03
CA GLY A 241 9.28 -8.98 25.75
C GLY A 241 9.42 -10.27 24.93
N ILE A 242 8.50 -10.51 23.98
CA ILE A 242 8.57 -11.66 23.06
C ILE A 242 9.69 -11.43 22.06
N PHE A 243 9.69 -10.26 21.44
CA PHE A 243 10.64 -9.84 20.42
C PHE A 243 12.08 -9.88 20.94
N LYS A 244 12.33 -9.32 22.13
CA LYS A 244 13.64 -9.37 22.78
C LYS A 244 14.13 -10.80 23.05
N ASP A 245 13.27 -11.67 23.58
CA ASP A 245 13.64 -13.05 23.88
C ASP A 245 13.85 -13.86 22.57
N ALA A 246 13.05 -13.60 21.54
CA ALA A 246 13.17 -14.21 20.22
C ALA A 246 14.49 -13.82 19.53
N ALA A 247 14.78 -12.52 19.47
CA ALA A 247 16.00 -11.98 18.89
C ALA A 247 17.27 -12.41 19.67
N ALA A 248 17.15 -12.70 20.96
CA ALA A 248 18.23 -13.29 21.75
C ALA A 248 18.39 -14.81 21.55
N TYR A 249 17.56 -15.44 20.70
CA TYR A 249 17.48 -16.89 20.50
C TYR A 249 17.21 -17.69 21.79
N LYS A 250 16.49 -17.08 22.75
CA LYS A 250 16.11 -17.81 23.97
C LYS A 250 15.14 -18.92 23.63
N GLY A 251 15.48 -20.13 24.06
CA GLY A 251 14.76 -21.34 23.68
C GLY A 251 15.31 -22.03 22.42
N GLY A 252 16.34 -21.50 21.76
CA GLY A 252 16.99 -22.16 20.62
C GLY A 252 16.05 -22.25 19.41
N PHE A 253 15.71 -23.46 18.98
CA PHE A 253 14.85 -23.69 17.80
C PHE A 253 13.43 -23.11 18.00
N TYR A 254 12.95 -22.38 17.00
CA TYR A 254 11.71 -21.58 17.03
C TYR A 254 11.65 -20.58 18.20
N PRO A 255 12.60 -19.62 18.27
CA PRO A 255 12.75 -18.77 19.44
C PRO A 255 11.52 -17.86 19.65
N PHE A 256 10.89 -17.35 18.58
CA PHE A 256 9.65 -16.57 18.69
C PHE A 256 8.48 -17.35 19.28
N SER A 257 8.23 -18.57 18.78
CA SER A 257 7.13 -19.42 19.28
C SER A 257 7.32 -19.80 20.75
N LYS A 258 8.56 -20.01 21.19
CA LYS A 258 8.90 -20.28 22.60
C LYS A 258 8.79 -19.02 23.47
N ALA A 259 9.22 -17.88 22.97
CA ALA A 259 9.07 -16.60 23.67
C ALA A 259 7.59 -16.23 23.86
N LEU A 260 6.76 -16.47 22.83
CA LEU A 260 5.31 -16.36 22.90
C LEU A 260 4.72 -17.32 23.94
N GLN A 261 5.12 -18.61 23.90
CA GLN A 261 4.66 -19.62 24.85
C GLN A 261 4.96 -19.24 26.30
N LYS A 262 6.16 -18.71 26.57
CA LYS A 262 6.57 -18.29 27.91
C LYS A 262 5.66 -17.20 28.51
N ARG A 263 5.04 -16.36 27.67
CA ARG A 263 4.24 -15.20 28.12
C ARG A 263 2.74 -15.39 27.99
N THR A 264 2.30 -16.24 27.06
CA THR A 264 0.86 -16.45 26.80
C THR A 264 0.38 -17.86 27.15
N GLY A 265 1.31 -18.78 27.44
CA GLY A 265 1.04 -20.21 27.57
C GLY A 265 0.90 -20.94 26.22
N MET A 266 0.85 -20.22 25.10
CA MET A 266 0.56 -20.78 23.77
C MET A 266 1.73 -20.62 22.81
N ARG A 267 2.03 -21.68 22.05
CA ARG A 267 2.88 -21.57 20.85
C ARG A 267 2.10 -20.93 19.70
N THR A 268 2.81 -20.44 18.69
CA THR A 268 2.22 -19.64 17.61
C THR A 268 0.99 -20.28 16.94
N PRO A 269 0.96 -21.58 16.59
CA PRO A 269 -0.23 -22.18 15.98
C PRO A 269 -1.47 -22.18 16.89
N ALA A 270 -1.29 -22.37 18.20
CA ALA A 270 -2.39 -22.34 19.17
C ALA A 270 -2.89 -20.90 19.41
N PHE A 271 -1.96 -19.95 19.49
CA PHE A 271 -2.27 -18.53 19.59
C PHE A 271 -3.05 -18.03 18.36
N TYR A 272 -2.61 -18.43 17.15
CA TYR A 272 -3.32 -18.15 15.91
C TYR A 272 -4.74 -18.72 15.90
N ARG A 273 -4.93 -20.00 16.29
CA ARG A 273 -6.28 -20.59 16.35
C ARG A 273 -7.20 -19.81 17.29
N LYS A 274 -6.69 -19.40 18.45
CA LYS A 274 -7.44 -18.59 19.41
C LYS A 274 -7.82 -17.21 18.84
N MET A 275 -6.91 -16.58 18.08
CA MET A 275 -7.22 -15.33 17.36
C MET A 275 -8.34 -15.58 16.33
N MET A 276 -8.22 -16.61 15.49
CA MET A 276 -9.24 -16.92 14.48
C MET A 276 -10.62 -17.18 15.08
N GLU A 277 -10.68 -17.86 16.23
CA GLU A 277 -11.93 -18.07 16.98
C GLU A 277 -12.57 -16.74 17.41
N SER A 278 -11.76 -15.77 17.85
CA SER A 278 -12.24 -14.44 18.24
C SER A 278 -12.64 -13.54 17.07
N THR A 279 -12.17 -13.86 15.85
CA THR A 279 -12.38 -13.08 14.63
C THR A 279 -13.66 -13.48 13.87
N ARG A 280 -14.31 -14.57 14.27
CA ARG A 280 -15.56 -15.05 13.67
C ARG A 280 -16.67 -14.00 13.78
N LEU A 281 -17.18 -13.57 12.64
CA LEU A 281 -18.22 -12.54 12.56
C LEU A 281 -19.64 -13.15 12.58
N GLN A 282 -19.77 -14.46 12.33
CA GLN A 282 -21.07 -15.13 12.13
C GLN A 282 -21.93 -14.35 11.12
N VAL A 283 -21.32 -13.89 10.02
CA VAL A 283 -22.03 -13.03 9.05
C VAL A 283 -23.23 -13.81 8.49
N MET A 284 -24.44 -13.29 8.74
CA MET A 284 -25.63 -13.78 8.07
C MET A 284 -25.49 -13.51 6.57
N LYS A 285 -25.37 -14.58 5.76
CA LYS A 285 -25.55 -14.48 4.32
C LYS A 285 -26.94 -13.95 4.03
N LYS A 286 -27.03 -12.74 3.49
CA LYS A 286 -28.28 -12.23 2.92
C LYS A 286 -28.19 -12.37 1.42
N GLU A 287 -29.22 -12.94 0.79
CA GLU A 287 -29.29 -13.01 -0.66
C GLU A 287 -29.32 -11.60 -1.25
N ILE A 288 -28.46 -11.37 -2.24
CA ILE A 288 -28.37 -10.12 -2.98
C ILE A 288 -29.01 -10.36 -4.35
N SER A 289 -29.91 -9.49 -4.77
CA SER A 289 -30.51 -9.60 -6.10
C SER A 289 -29.51 -9.17 -7.17
N THR A 290 -28.92 -10.14 -7.86
CA THR A 290 -27.97 -9.94 -8.95
C THR A 290 -28.63 -10.18 -10.30
N ILE A 291 -28.16 -9.46 -11.32
CA ILE A 291 -28.42 -9.71 -12.75
C ILE A 291 -27.41 -10.72 -13.27
N TYR A 292 -26.15 -10.55 -12.88
CA TYR A 292 -25.05 -11.42 -13.24
C TYR A 292 -24.18 -11.66 -12.02
N GLN A 293 -23.59 -12.85 -11.97
CA GLN A 293 -22.59 -13.22 -11.00
C GLN A 293 -21.57 -14.12 -11.69
N SER A 294 -20.29 -13.78 -11.59
CA SER A 294 -19.25 -14.59 -12.24
C SER A 294 -19.21 -16.01 -11.67
N PRO A 295 -18.93 -17.03 -12.53
CA PRO A 295 -18.91 -18.42 -12.09
C PRO A 295 -17.76 -18.69 -11.10
N VAL A 296 -17.99 -19.67 -10.23
CA VAL A 296 -16.95 -20.21 -9.33
C VAL A 296 -16.31 -21.40 -10.02
N ASP A 297 -15.16 -21.19 -10.65
CA ASP A 297 -14.35 -22.29 -11.14
C ASP A 297 -13.47 -22.80 -9.98
N LYS A 298 -13.70 -24.06 -9.58
CA LYS A 298 -12.90 -24.72 -8.53
C LYS A 298 -11.60 -25.31 -9.08
N SER A 299 -11.52 -25.54 -10.39
CA SER A 299 -10.35 -26.08 -11.06
C SER A 299 -9.32 -25.00 -11.39
N ASP A 300 -9.78 -23.78 -11.69
CA ASP A 300 -8.95 -22.58 -11.82
C ASP A 300 -9.55 -21.42 -11.01
N PRO A 301 -9.38 -21.41 -9.66
CA PRO A 301 -9.84 -20.31 -8.84
C PRO A 301 -9.24 -18.99 -9.33
N ALA A 302 -10.14 -18.09 -9.76
CA ALA A 302 -9.77 -16.80 -10.31
C ALA A 302 -10.25 -15.67 -9.39
N THR A 303 -9.53 -14.57 -9.45
CA THR A 303 -9.93 -13.29 -8.87
C THR A 303 -10.26 -12.32 -9.98
N TYR A 304 -11.40 -11.65 -9.85
CA TYR A 304 -11.80 -10.57 -10.73
C TYR A 304 -11.61 -9.22 -10.04
N SER A 305 -11.22 -8.20 -10.80
CA SER A 305 -11.10 -6.82 -10.31
C SER A 305 -11.52 -5.79 -11.36
N LYS A 306 -11.86 -4.59 -10.86
CA LYS A 306 -12.11 -3.38 -11.65
C LYS A 306 -13.13 -3.51 -12.80
N PRO A 307 -14.33 -4.10 -12.61
CA PRO A 307 -15.30 -4.23 -13.69
C PRO A 307 -15.69 -2.87 -14.27
N ARG A 308 -15.63 -2.69 -15.60
CA ARG A 308 -16.08 -1.48 -16.32
C ARG A 308 -17.03 -1.83 -17.46
N TYR A 309 -18.09 -1.05 -17.65
CA TYR A 309 -19.02 -1.30 -18.76
C TYR A 309 -18.41 -0.85 -20.08
N ARG A 310 -18.37 -1.77 -21.06
CA ARG A 310 -18.09 -1.42 -22.45
C ARG A 310 -19.37 -1.01 -23.17
N SER A 311 -20.46 -1.75 -22.93
CA SER A 311 -21.80 -1.47 -23.44
C SER A 311 -22.86 -1.98 -22.46
N ALA A 312 -24.16 -1.84 -22.75
CA ALA A 312 -25.24 -2.24 -21.84
C ALA A 312 -25.23 -3.72 -21.44
N ASP A 313 -24.67 -4.59 -22.28
CA ASP A 313 -24.64 -6.03 -22.08
C ASP A 313 -23.21 -6.59 -21.97
N GLN A 314 -22.19 -5.73 -21.95
CA GLN A 314 -20.79 -6.15 -21.95
C GLN A 314 -19.99 -5.45 -20.87
N LEU A 315 -19.25 -6.25 -20.12
CA LEU A 315 -18.34 -5.80 -19.07
C LEU A 315 -16.91 -6.17 -19.46
N VAL A 316 -15.96 -5.29 -19.21
CA VAL A 316 -14.54 -5.61 -19.21
C VAL A 316 -14.08 -5.69 -17.77
N ALA A 317 -13.24 -6.67 -17.44
CA ALA A 317 -12.66 -6.82 -16.12
C ALA A 317 -11.25 -7.38 -16.22
N ILE A 318 -10.50 -7.34 -15.12
CA ILE A 318 -9.23 -8.05 -15.00
C ILE A 318 -9.51 -9.40 -14.34
N ARG A 319 -9.00 -10.48 -14.94
CA ARG A 319 -9.02 -11.83 -14.39
C ARG A 319 -7.60 -12.29 -14.10
N GLU A 320 -7.36 -12.77 -12.89
CA GLU A 320 -6.09 -13.38 -12.48
C GLU A 320 -6.34 -14.76 -11.86
N SER A 321 -5.51 -15.74 -12.20
CA SER A 321 -5.53 -17.07 -11.58
C SER A 321 -4.12 -17.64 -11.48
N PHE A 322 -3.95 -18.76 -10.78
CA PHE A 322 -2.64 -19.42 -10.69
C PHE A 322 -2.16 -20.00 -12.02
N ASN A 323 -3.09 -20.36 -12.92
CA ASN A 323 -2.76 -20.96 -14.21
C ASN A 323 -2.56 -19.93 -15.32
N HIS A 324 -2.97 -18.68 -15.12
CA HIS A 324 -2.93 -17.64 -16.14
C HIS A 324 -2.45 -16.31 -15.57
N ALA A 325 -1.52 -15.67 -16.27
CA ALA A 325 -1.16 -14.29 -15.99
C ALA A 325 -2.41 -13.39 -16.02
N ALA A 326 -2.39 -12.34 -15.20
CA ALA A 326 -3.45 -11.34 -15.18
C ALA A 326 -3.73 -10.83 -16.60
N GLN A 327 -5.01 -10.74 -16.94
CA GLN A 327 -5.46 -10.44 -18.30
C GLN A 327 -6.78 -9.70 -18.27
N PHE A 328 -6.99 -8.85 -19.26
CA PHE A 328 -8.31 -8.30 -19.54
C PHE A 328 -9.20 -9.36 -20.16
N VAL A 329 -10.41 -9.48 -19.62
CA VAL A 329 -11.48 -10.33 -20.14
C VAL A 329 -12.71 -9.48 -20.43
N GLN A 330 -13.45 -9.87 -21.45
CA GLN A 330 -14.79 -9.35 -21.73
C GLN A 330 -15.82 -10.39 -21.33
N ILE A 331 -16.87 -9.96 -20.64
CA ILE A 331 -17.97 -10.79 -20.15
C ILE A 331 -19.26 -10.33 -20.83
N ASP A 332 -19.94 -11.25 -21.51
CA ASP A 332 -21.31 -11.04 -21.99
C ASP A 332 -22.29 -11.29 -20.83
N LEU A 333 -23.05 -10.26 -20.45
CA LEU A 333 -23.94 -10.31 -19.29
C LEU A 333 -25.22 -11.14 -19.54
N LYS A 334 -25.53 -11.49 -20.80
CA LYS A 334 -26.70 -12.31 -21.15
C LYS A 334 -26.36 -13.79 -21.21
N SER A 335 -25.30 -14.17 -21.91
CA SER A 335 -24.89 -15.58 -22.01
C SER A 335 -24.00 -16.01 -20.83
N GLY A 336 -23.28 -15.05 -20.23
CA GLY A 336 -22.24 -15.32 -19.24
C GLY A 336 -20.91 -15.74 -19.85
N ASP A 337 -20.77 -15.69 -21.18
CA ASP A 337 -19.55 -16.08 -21.87
C ASP A 337 -18.42 -15.09 -21.59
N GLU A 338 -17.24 -15.64 -21.34
CA GLU A 338 -16.01 -14.88 -21.13
C GLU A 338 -15.10 -15.01 -22.35
N THR A 339 -14.49 -13.91 -22.76
CA THR A 339 -13.51 -13.86 -23.86
C THR A 339 -12.27 -13.12 -23.40
N THR A 340 -11.10 -13.77 -23.47
CA THR A 340 -9.80 -13.14 -23.22
C THR A 340 -9.50 -12.08 -24.28
N LEU A 341 -9.10 -10.88 -23.84
CA LEU A 341 -8.71 -9.77 -24.73
C LEU A 341 -7.20 -9.68 -24.88
N THR A 342 -6.48 -9.42 -23.78
CA THR A 342 -5.03 -9.20 -23.78
C THR A 342 -4.45 -9.35 -22.37
N PRO A 343 -3.21 -9.87 -22.19
CA PRO A 343 -2.55 -9.89 -20.89
C PRO A 343 -2.24 -8.47 -20.40
N VAL A 344 -2.08 -8.31 -19.08
CA VAL A 344 -1.56 -7.07 -18.48
C VAL A 344 -0.11 -7.21 -18.05
N GLY A 345 0.63 -6.12 -18.13
CA GLY A 345 2.01 -6.02 -17.68
C GLY A 345 2.18 -5.73 -16.19
N PHE A 346 3.44 -5.64 -15.77
CA PHE A 346 3.82 -5.41 -14.38
C PHE A 346 3.32 -4.06 -13.85
N GLY A 347 2.80 -4.05 -12.62
CA GLY A 347 2.33 -2.83 -11.97
C GLY A 347 1.19 -2.14 -12.72
N MET A 348 0.35 -2.93 -13.41
CA MET A 348 -0.85 -2.44 -14.07
C MET A 348 -1.70 -1.61 -13.08
N GLY A 349 -2.04 -0.39 -13.49
CA GLY A 349 -2.71 0.62 -12.68
C GLY A 349 -4.21 0.68 -12.93
N GLU A 350 -4.78 1.87 -12.99
CA GLU A 350 -6.18 2.05 -13.38
C GLU A 350 -6.36 1.95 -14.90
N TYR A 351 -7.57 1.64 -15.34
CA TYR A 351 -7.94 1.53 -16.75
C TYR A 351 -9.31 2.14 -17.01
N ASP A 352 -9.56 2.44 -18.28
CA ASP A 352 -10.86 2.86 -18.77
C ASP A 352 -11.15 2.25 -20.14
N VAL A 353 -12.44 2.16 -20.49
CA VAL A 353 -12.90 1.47 -21.70
C VAL A 353 -14.10 2.16 -22.33
N ASN A 354 -14.13 2.18 -23.66
CA ASN A 354 -15.33 2.51 -24.42
C ASN A 354 -15.60 1.43 -25.48
N ASP A 355 -16.59 1.66 -26.36
CA ASP A 355 -16.98 0.72 -27.42
C ASP A 355 -15.82 0.30 -28.36
N HIS A 356 -14.76 1.09 -28.47
CA HIS A 356 -13.71 0.90 -29.47
C HIS A 356 -12.31 0.63 -28.90
N ILE A 357 -12.00 1.17 -27.73
CA ILE A 357 -10.66 1.17 -27.15
C ILE A 357 -10.73 0.91 -25.65
N LEU A 358 -9.79 0.10 -25.17
CA LEU A 358 -9.42 -0.07 -23.77
C LEU A 358 -8.06 0.61 -23.54
N VAL A 359 -7.92 1.40 -22.47
CA VAL A 359 -6.66 2.07 -22.10
C VAL A 359 -6.29 1.80 -20.66
N TRP A 360 -5.00 1.64 -20.37
CA TRP A 360 -4.51 1.42 -19.00
C TRP A 360 -3.07 1.91 -18.83
N SER A 361 -2.64 2.08 -17.59
CA SER A 361 -1.23 2.36 -17.26
C SER A 361 -0.48 1.09 -16.83
N GLU A 362 0.79 0.95 -17.21
CA GLU A 362 1.70 -0.10 -16.71
C GLU A 362 3.05 0.47 -16.29
N ILE A 363 3.73 -0.22 -15.37
CA ILE A 363 5.09 0.14 -14.94
C ILE A 363 6.11 -0.47 -15.90
N THR A 364 7.01 0.36 -16.41
CA THR A 364 8.19 -0.07 -17.16
C THR A 364 9.45 0.25 -16.35
N LEU A 365 10.28 -0.76 -16.11
CA LEU A 365 11.55 -0.60 -15.40
C LEU A 365 12.63 -0.02 -16.32
N ASP A 366 13.54 0.77 -15.76
CA ASP A 366 14.74 1.16 -16.47
C ASP A 366 15.72 -0.04 -16.55
N PRO A 367 16.28 -0.35 -17.73
CA PRO A 367 17.14 -1.52 -17.89
C PRO A 367 18.48 -1.41 -17.16
N ARG A 368 18.90 -0.20 -16.75
CA ARG A 368 20.18 0.03 -16.09
C ARG A 368 20.04 0.44 -14.62
N TRP A 369 19.04 1.27 -14.30
CA TRP A 369 18.92 1.91 -13.00
C TRP A 369 17.75 1.33 -12.21
N SER A 370 18.04 0.52 -11.19
CA SER A 370 17.03 -0.24 -10.45
C SER A 370 15.98 0.63 -9.75
N ASP A 371 16.33 1.87 -9.38
CA ASP A 371 15.43 2.80 -8.69
C ASP A 371 14.84 3.85 -9.65
N ARG A 372 14.90 3.62 -10.97
CA ARG A 372 14.20 4.40 -12.00
C ARG A 372 13.18 3.53 -12.71
N SER A 373 11.95 4.04 -12.80
CA SER A 373 10.86 3.37 -13.50
C SER A 373 9.87 4.41 -14.02
N TYR A 374 9.03 3.99 -14.96
CA TYR A 374 8.09 4.83 -15.68
C TYR A 374 6.69 4.24 -15.60
N SER A 375 5.65 5.08 -15.66
CA SER A 375 4.27 4.65 -15.83
C SER A 375 3.80 5.10 -17.21
N ASN A 376 3.54 4.13 -18.07
CA ASN A 376 3.25 4.32 -19.49
C ASN A 376 1.81 3.88 -19.80
N ILE A 377 1.16 4.59 -20.71
CA ILE A 377 -0.18 4.25 -21.16
C ILE A 377 -0.10 3.27 -22.32
N TRP A 378 -0.93 2.24 -22.24
CA TRP A 378 -1.18 1.25 -23.27
C TRP A 378 -2.60 1.35 -23.76
N LYS A 379 -2.85 0.89 -24.99
CA LYS A 379 -4.18 0.81 -25.57
C LYS A 379 -4.40 -0.48 -26.32
N TYR A 380 -5.62 -1.01 -26.24
CA TYR A 380 -6.11 -2.16 -26.99
C TYR A 380 -7.25 -1.72 -27.91
N ASP A 381 -7.11 -1.99 -29.20
CA ASP A 381 -8.11 -1.70 -30.25
C ASP A 381 -8.98 -2.95 -30.43
N PHE A 382 -10.27 -2.88 -30.06
CA PHE A 382 -11.18 -4.02 -30.12
C PHE A 382 -11.45 -4.49 -31.55
N ALA A 383 -11.40 -3.61 -32.55
CA ALA A 383 -11.65 -3.97 -33.93
C ALA A 383 -10.46 -4.72 -34.55
N LYS A 384 -9.23 -4.36 -34.15
CA LYS A 384 -8.00 -4.99 -34.64
C LYS A 384 -7.52 -6.16 -33.79
N GLY A 385 -7.94 -6.22 -32.53
CA GLY A 385 -7.42 -7.18 -31.56
C GLY A 385 -5.96 -6.94 -31.19
N THR A 386 -5.49 -5.69 -31.26
CA THR A 386 -4.06 -5.35 -31.09
C THR A 386 -3.82 -4.42 -29.91
N THR A 387 -2.81 -4.76 -29.10
CA THR A 387 -2.27 -3.91 -28.03
C THR A 387 -1.09 -3.09 -28.53
N THR A 388 -1.07 -1.79 -28.20
CA THR A 388 0.01 -0.87 -28.54
C THR A 388 0.37 0.03 -27.36
N LYS A 389 1.66 0.35 -27.23
CA LYS A 389 2.14 1.33 -26.25
C LYS A 389 1.85 2.75 -26.77
N LEU A 390 1.08 3.53 -26.02
CA LEU A 390 0.69 4.90 -26.38
C LEU A 390 1.73 5.93 -25.91
N THR A 391 2.35 5.71 -24.75
CA THR A 391 3.38 6.62 -24.21
C THR A 391 4.64 5.88 -23.81
N ASP A 392 5.77 6.58 -23.75
CA ASP A 392 7.05 5.99 -23.36
C ASP A 392 7.80 6.89 -22.40
N LYS A 393 8.39 6.28 -21.38
CA LYS A 393 9.14 6.95 -20.30
C LYS A 393 8.37 8.09 -19.62
N THR A 394 7.07 7.90 -19.43
CA THR A 394 6.20 8.87 -18.76
C THR A 394 5.98 8.53 -17.28
N ARG A 395 5.25 9.39 -16.57
CA ARG A 395 4.75 9.14 -15.20
C ARG A 395 3.25 9.37 -15.16
N PHE A 396 2.55 8.77 -16.13
CA PHE A 396 1.12 8.95 -16.36
C PHE A 396 0.32 7.80 -15.76
N PHE A 397 -0.67 8.17 -14.95
CA PHE A 397 -1.54 7.27 -14.21
C PHE A 397 -2.99 7.59 -14.50
N ALA A 398 -3.89 6.70 -14.06
CA ALA A 398 -5.33 6.89 -14.07
C ALA A 398 -5.90 7.42 -15.41
N PRO A 399 -5.65 6.71 -16.53
CA PRO A 399 -6.18 7.10 -17.82
C PRO A 399 -7.71 7.00 -17.85
N VAL A 400 -8.39 8.06 -18.29
CA VAL A 400 -9.84 8.06 -18.56
C VAL A 400 -10.20 8.72 -19.89
N ILE A 401 -11.00 8.03 -20.68
CA ILE A 401 -11.37 8.38 -22.05
C ILE A 401 -12.48 9.43 -22.01
N SER A 402 -12.36 10.47 -22.85
CA SER A 402 -13.40 11.49 -22.94
C SER A 402 -14.72 10.93 -23.49
N PRO A 403 -15.88 11.53 -23.17
CA PRO A 403 -17.18 11.03 -23.65
C PRO A 403 -17.31 10.92 -25.18
N ASP A 404 -16.58 11.75 -25.93
CA ASP A 404 -16.54 11.71 -27.40
C ASP A 404 -15.56 10.68 -27.97
N GLY A 405 -14.82 9.96 -27.12
CA GLY A 405 -13.85 8.94 -27.49
C GLY A 405 -12.58 9.45 -28.19
N LYS A 406 -12.32 10.76 -28.18
CA LYS A 406 -11.19 11.37 -28.93
C LYS A 406 -10.00 11.75 -28.08
N LYS A 407 -10.24 12.05 -26.79
CA LYS A 407 -9.21 12.51 -25.87
C LYS A 407 -9.03 11.51 -24.75
N LEU A 408 -7.86 11.61 -24.13
CA LEU A 408 -7.51 10.88 -22.94
C LEU A 408 -7.09 11.87 -21.85
N LEU A 409 -7.65 11.73 -20.66
CA LEU A 409 -7.17 12.42 -19.47
C LEU A 409 -6.24 11.45 -18.72
N VAL A 410 -5.08 11.93 -18.28
CA VAL A 410 -4.18 11.21 -17.38
C VAL A 410 -3.73 12.12 -16.24
N ILE A 411 -3.36 11.51 -15.11
CA ILE A 411 -2.70 12.19 -13.99
C ILE A 411 -1.19 12.00 -14.14
N GLU A 412 -0.44 13.09 -14.20
CA GLU A 412 1.03 13.04 -14.10
C GLU A 412 1.45 13.27 -12.66
N VAL A 413 2.35 12.44 -12.14
CA VAL A 413 3.07 12.68 -10.88
C VAL A 413 4.55 12.80 -11.19
N ASN A 414 5.08 14.03 -11.13
CA ASN A 414 6.49 14.26 -11.47
C ASN A 414 7.45 13.84 -10.34
N GLU A 415 8.75 13.92 -10.61
CA GLU A 415 9.82 13.56 -9.64
C GLU A 415 9.86 14.49 -8.41
N MET A 416 9.14 15.60 -8.43
CA MET A 416 8.97 16.51 -7.29
C MET A 416 7.65 16.28 -6.55
N MET A 417 6.98 15.15 -6.81
CA MET A 417 5.67 14.77 -6.26
C MET A 417 4.53 15.71 -6.67
N GLN A 418 4.75 16.60 -7.65
CA GLN A 418 3.71 17.51 -8.11
C GLN A 418 2.79 16.76 -9.06
N ASN A 419 1.49 16.87 -8.79
CA ASN A 419 0.46 16.26 -9.61
C ASN A 419 -0.02 17.27 -10.65
N SER A 420 -0.34 16.83 -11.87
CA SER A 420 -1.07 17.66 -12.85
C SER A 420 -2.00 16.79 -13.68
N ILE A 421 -3.04 17.39 -14.27
CA ILE A 421 -3.88 16.70 -15.24
C ILE A 421 -3.35 17.00 -16.65
N LYS A 422 -3.08 15.96 -17.44
CA LYS A 422 -2.79 16.11 -18.87
C LYS A 422 -3.97 15.63 -19.69
N ILE A 423 -4.38 16.44 -20.66
CA ILE A 423 -5.32 16.06 -21.71
C ILE A 423 -4.52 15.74 -22.96
N MET A 424 -4.75 14.56 -23.51
CA MET A 424 -3.99 13.99 -24.62
C MET A 424 -4.92 13.62 -25.76
N ASP A 425 -4.38 13.58 -26.97
CA ASP A 425 -5.05 12.97 -28.11
C ASP A 425 -4.96 11.44 -28.00
N LEU A 426 -6.10 10.75 -28.01
CA LEU A 426 -6.14 9.29 -27.79
C LEU A 426 -5.50 8.50 -28.94
N SER A 427 -5.50 9.07 -30.16
CA SER A 427 -4.98 8.39 -31.34
C SER A 427 -3.45 8.41 -31.38
N THR A 428 -2.85 9.57 -31.07
CA THR A 428 -1.41 9.84 -31.21
C THR A 428 -0.64 9.78 -29.89
N GLY A 429 -1.31 9.97 -28.75
CA GLY A 429 -0.64 10.12 -27.45
C GLY A 429 0.02 11.48 -27.25
N SER A 430 -0.29 12.49 -28.08
CA SER A 430 0.26 13.84 -27.93
C SER A 430 -0.47 14.62 -26.84
N ILE A 431 0.27 15.37 -26.02
CA ILE A 431 -0.33 16.26 -25.01
C ILE A 431 -0.97 17.46 -25.71
N LEU A 432 -2.26 17.68 -25.46
CA LEU A 432 -3.04 18.79 -25.99
C LEU A 432 -3.15 19.94 -24.98
N LYS A 433 -3.27 19.62 -23.69
CA LYS A 433 -3.43 20.60 -22.62
C LYS A 433 -2.92 20.06 -21.29
N GLU A 434 -2.45 20.96 -20.45
CA GLU A 434 -2.14 20.70 -19.04
C GLU A 434 -3.03 21.57 -18.15
N ILE A 435 -3.57 20.97 -17.08
CA ILE A 435 -4.24 21.68 -16.00
C ILE A 435 -3.31 21.62 -14.77
N PRO A 436 -2.81 22.77 -14.29
CA PRO A 436 -1.92 22.80 -13.15
C PRO A 436 -2.68 22.48 -11.85
N ASN A 437 -1.92 22.15 -10.82
CA ASN A 437 -2.42 21.89 -9.47
C ASN A 437 -1.64 22.78 -8.47
N PRO A 438 -1.95 24.09 -8.44
CA PRO A 438 -1.22 25.04 -7.60
C PRO A 438 -1.36 24.74 -6.11
N ASP A 439 -2.44 24.07 -5.72
CA ASP A 439 -2.73 23.70 -4.34
C ASP A 439 -2.00 22.44 -3.87
N GLY A 440 -1.30 21.72 -4.76
CA GLY A 440 -0.49 20.56 -4.39
C GLY A 440 -1.29 19.37 -3.86
N TYR A 441 -2.50 19.15 -4.39
CA TYR A 441 -3.31 17.97 -4.07
C TYR A 441 -2.72 16.69 -4.68
N ASN A 442 -2.81 15.55 -3.99
CA ASN A 442 -2.61 14.26 -4.66
C ASN A 442 -3.91 13.86 -5.35
N TYR A 443 -3.85 13.65 -6.67
CA TYR A 443 -5.02 13.32 -7.47
C TYR A 443 -5.16 11.81 -7.67
N ARG A 444 -6.39 11.29 -7.56
CA ARG A 444 -6.75 9.89 -7.79
C ARG A 444 -8.14 9.79 -8.41
N PHE A 445 -8.40 8.68 -9.11
CA PHE A 445 -9.72 8.31 -9.65
C PHE A 445 -10.44 9.48 -10.38
N PRO A 446 -9.84 10.07 -11.44
CA PRO A 446 -10.54 11.05 -12.25
C PRO A 446 -11.67 10.37 -13.02
N GLU A 447 -12.79 11.06 -13.22
CA GLU A 447 -13.93 10.57 -13.99
C GLU A 447 -14.58 11.74 -14.73
N TRP A 448 -14.87 11.58 -16.02
CA TRP A 448 -15.42 12.66 -16.83
C TRP A 448 -16.83 13.04 -16.39
N ASN A 449 -17.08 14.33 -16.21
CA ASN A 449 -18.39 14.90 -15.94
C ASN A 449 -18.79 15.81 -17.12
N GLY A 450 -19.37 15.18 -18.15
CA GLY A 450 -19.60 15.84 -19.44
C GLY A 450 -18.28 16.15 -20.16
N ASN A 451 -18.26 17.21 -20.98
CA ASN A 451 -17.15 17.46 -21.92
C ASN A 451 -16.03 18.35 -21.36
N PHE A 452 -16.27 19.04 -20.25
CA PHE A 452 -15.38 20.10 -19.75
C PHE A 452 -15.15 20.04 -18.24
N GLN A 453 -15.64 19.01 -17.57
CA GLN A 453 -15.44 18.85 -16.13
C GLN A 453 -14.97 17.43 -15.83
N VAL A 454 -14.24 17.28 -14.73
CA VAL A 454 -13.78 16.00 -14.21
C VAL A 454 -14.04 15.95 -12.71
N ALA A 455 -14.74 14.91 -12.25
CA ALA A 455 -14.81 14.58 -10.84
C ALA A 455 -13.52 13.85 -10.46
N ILE A 456 -12.92 14.17 -9.32
CA ILE A 456 -11.63 13.62 -8.92
C ILE A 456 -11.51 13.53 -7.40
N VAL A 457 -10.89 12.47 -6.91
CA VAL A 457 -10.51 12.34 -5.51
C VAL A 457 -9.23 13.13 -5.29
N VAL A 458 -9.21 13.95 -4.24
CA VAL A 458 -8.05 14.74 -3.83
C VAL A 458 -7.65 14.37 -2.40
N GLN A 459 -6.35 14.19 -2.16
CA GLN A 459 -5.77 14.04 -0.82
C GLN A 459 -4.86 15.22 -0.49
N LYS A 460 -4.98 15.75 0.74
CA LYS A 460 -4.06 16.74 1.30
C LYS A 460 -4.19 16.79 2.82
N ASN A 461 -3.06 16.96 3.52
CA ASN A 461 -2.99 17.11 4.96
C ASN A 461 -3.72 15.96 5.70
N ASN A 462 -3.48 14.72 5.28
CA ASN A 462 -4.08 13.53 5.88
C ASN A 462 -5.63 13.46 5.78
N LEU A 463 -6.23 14.14 4.80
CA LEU A 463 -7.68 14.14 4.53
C LEU A 463 -7.95 13.93 3.04
N ASN A 464 -9.09 13.32 2.72
CA ASN A 464 -9.59 13.14 1.35
C ASN A 464 -10.83 14.00 1.10
N ALA A 465 -11.00 14.46 -0.13
CA ALA A 465 -12.20 15.13 -0.62
C ALA A 465 -12.50 14.69 -2.06
N ILE A 466 -13.67 15.04 -2.58
CA ILE A 466 -14.01 14.90 -4.01
C ILE A 466 -14.29 16.27 -4.58
N PHE A 467 -13.56 16.65 -5.64
CA PHE A 467 -13.75 17.89 -6.37
C PHE A 467 -14.30 17.62 -7.76
N ASN A 468 -14.97 18.61 -8.34
CA ASN A 468 -15.27 18.70 -9.76
C ASN A 468 -14.45 19.85 -10.35
N ILE A 469 -13.52 19.55 -11.25
CA ILE A 469 -12.59 20.52 -11.84
C ILE A 469 -13.10 20.93 -13.21
N ASN A 470 -13.19 22.24 -13.46
CA ASN A 470 -13.42 22.75 -14.81
C ASN A 470 -12.12 22.69 -15.63
N LEU A 471 -12.09 21.87 -16.67
CA LEU A 471 -10.91 21.66 -17.52
C LEU A 471 -10.58 22.88 -18.39
N ASN A 472 -11.45 23.87 -18.51
CA ASN A 472 -11.17 25.12 -19.22
C ASN A 472 -10.50 26.16 -18.32
N SER A 473 -11.11 26.46 -17.16
CA SER A 473 -10.65 27.49 -16.22
C SER A 473 -9.65 26.98 -15.17
N GLY A 474 -9.65 25.69 -14.87
CA GLY A 474 -8.89 25.09 -13.76
C GLY A 474 -9.57 25.25 -12.39
N GLU A 475 -10.77 25.83 -12.33
CA GLU A 475 -11.48 26.07 -11.07
C GLU A 475 -12.02 24.78 -10.44
N TYR A 476 -11.92 24.70 -9.11
CA TYR A 476 -12.41 23.60 -8.29
C TYR A 476 -13.82 23.88 -7.75
N LYS A 477 -14.74 22.93 -7.88
CA LYS A 477 -15.99 22.88 -7.11
C LYS A 477 -15.93 21.71 -6.14
N LEU A 478 -16.06 21.99 -4.85
CA LEU A 478 -16.17 20.95 -3.82
C LEU A 478 -17.46 20.13 -4.00
N LEU A 479 -17.36 18.81 -4.07
CA LEU A 479 -18.50 17.88 -4.05
C LEU A 479 -18.64 17.22 -2.68
N ILE A 480 -17.54 16.64 -2.17
CA ILE A 480 -17.48 16.02 -0.84
C ILE A 480 -16.38 16.72 -0.03
N PRO A 481 -16.68 17.20 1.19
CA PRO A 481 -15.72 17.91 2.04
C PRO A 481 -14.55 17.03 2.49
N PHE A 482 -13.46 17.69 2.90
CA PHE A 482 -12.28 17.02 3.47
C PHE A 482 -12.67 16.21 4.71
N SER A 483 -12.35 14.91 4.68
CA SER A 483 -12.64 13.98 5.77
C SER A 483 -11.65 12.82 5.79
N THR A 484 -11.65 12.04 6.87
CA THR A 484 -10.71 10.91 7.07
C THR A 484 -11.03 9.66 6.26
N PRO A 485 -12.27 9.35 5.86
CA PRO A 485 -12.54 8.22 4.99
C PRO A 485 -11.81 8.33 3.63
N SER A 486 -11.45 7.19 3.04
CA SER A 486 -11.04 7.09 1.64
C SER A 486 -12.25 7.09 0.73
N PHE A 487 -12.06 7.72 -0.43
CA PHE A 487 -12.97 7.67 -1.56
C PHE A 487 -12.24 6.99 -2.71
N GLU A 488 -12.86 5.98 -3.29
CA GLU A 488 -12.26 5.17 -4.36
C GLU A 488 -13.26 4.93 -5.49
N ASP A 489 -12.72 4.65 -6.67
CA ASP A 489 -13.44 4.18 -7.85
C ASP A 489 -14.67 5.04 -8.22
N LEU A 490 -14.40 6.26 -8.71
CA LEU A 490 -15.45 7.16 -9.20
C LEU A 490 -16.07 6.62 -10.50
N SER A 491 -17.39 6.69 -10.60
CA SER A 491 -18.14 6.35 -11.81
C SER A 491 -19.31 7.32 -11.98
N ILE A 492 -19.48 7.93 -13.14
CA ILE A 492 -20.54 8.90 -13.41
C ILE A 492 -21.51 8.36 -14.46
N ILE A 493 -22.79 8.39 -14.12
CA ILE A 493 -23.86 8.18 -15.10
C ILE A 493 -24.99 9.19 -14.86
N GLU A 494 -25.46 9.80 -15.96
CA GLU A 494 -26.44 10.90 -15.93
C GLU A 494 -25.99 12.04 -15.01
N ASN A 495 -26.71 12.28 -13.90
CA ASN A 495 -26.39 13.33 -12.91
C ASN A 495 -25.94 12.75 -11.56
N LYS A 496 -25.45 11.51 -11.55
CA LYS A 496 -25.06 10.80 -10.33
C LYS A 496 -23.61 10.33 -10.40
N LEU A 497 -22.85 10.69 -9.38
CA LEU A 497 -21.50 10.19 -9.12
C LEU A 497 -21.59 9.06 -8.11
N PHE A 498 -21.12 7.86 -8.46
CA PHE A 498 -20.99 6.70 -7.59
C PHE A 498 -19.54 6.54 -7.14
N PHE A 499 -19.34 6.08 -5.91
CA PHE A 499 -18.01 5.85 -5.34
C PHE A 499 -18.07 4.91 -4.13
N LEU A 500 -16.92 4.31 -3.82
CA LEU A 500 -16.71 3.61 -2.55
C LEU A 500 -16.28 4.60 -1.46
N ALA A 501 -16.83 4.41 -0.26
CA ALA A 501 -16.33 5.04 0.95
C ALA A 501 -16.02 4.00 2.03
N ASN A 502 -14.88 4.12 2.70
CA ASN A 502 -14.52 3.23 3.81
C ASN A 502 -15.06 3.72 5.18
N GLU A 503 -16.22 4.37 5.21
CA GLU A 503 -16.82 4.92 6.43
C GLU A 503 -17.29 3.82 7.40
N GLY A 504 -17.87 2.74 6.87
CA GLY A 504 -18.00 1.45 7.54
C GLY A 504 -18.96 1.40 8.73
N ARG A 505 -20.23 1.68 8.43
CA ARG A 505 -21.35 1.66 9.40
C ARG A 505 -21.83 0.26 9.79
N ASP A 506 -21.81 -0.71 8.88
CA ASP A 506 -22.03 -2.13 9.20
C ASP A 506 -20.65 -2.77 9.45
N LYS A 507 -20.47 -3.39 10.63
CA LYS A 507 -19.22 -3.97 11.17
C LYS A 507 -18.27 -4.55 10.09
N GLY A 508 -17.42 -3.71 9.48
CA GLY A 508 -16.32 -4.14 8.62
C GLY A 508 -16.52 -4.07 7.10
N LEU A 509 -17.47 -3.29 6.57
CA LEU A 509 -17.76 -3.19 5.12
C LEU A 509 -17.44 -1.80 4.53
N ASN A 510 -17.11 -1.76 3.24
CA ASN A 510 -17.14 -0.52 2.44
C ASN A 510 -18.59 -0.16 2.09
N ASP A 511 -18.89 1.14 2.05
CA ASP A 511 -20.20 1.66 1.67
C ASP A 511 -20.17 2.10 0.19
N VAL A 512 -21.22 1.73 -0.57
CA VAL A 512 -21.46 2.29 -1.91
C VAL A 512 -22.32 3.54 -1.76
N LEU A 513 -21.77 4.68 -2.16
CA LEU A 513 -22.45 5.97 -2.10
C LEU A 513 -22.75 6.49 -3.51
N SER A 514 -23.78 7.34 -3.60
CA SER A 514 -24.06 8.12 -4.79
C SER A 514 -24.33 9.58 -4.42
N TYR A 515 -23.76 10.51 -5.18
CA TYR A 515 -23.91 11.95 -5.01
C TYR A 515 -24.61 12.54 -6.24
N HIS A 516 -25.69 13.29 -6.01
CA HIS A 516 -26.43 13.95 -7.08
C HIS A 516 -25.76 15.27 -7.47
N LEU A 517 -25.18 15.34 -8.68
CA LEU A 517 -24.32 16.43 -9.14
C LEU A 517 -25.02 17.81 -9.19
N ILE A 518 -26.34 17.82 -9.37
CA ILE A 518 -27.18 19.04 -9.37
C ILE A 518 -27.63 19.45 -7.96
N THR A 519 -28.34 18.58 -7.23
CA THR A 519 -28.94 18.92 -5.93
C THR A 519 -27.93 18.91 -4.77
N GLY A 520 -26.80 18.22 -4.93
CA GLY A 520 -25.81 18.02 -3.88
C GLY A 520 -26.20 17.00 -2.82
N GLU A 521 -27.28 16.25 -3.05
CA GLU A 521 -27.76 15.24 -2.13
C GLU A 521 -26.93 13.95 -2.23
N LEU A 522 -26.59 13.40 -1.08
CA LEU A 522 -25.82 12.18 -0.94
C LEU A 522 -26.74 11.04 -0.50
N PHE A 523 -26.54 9.85 -1.09
CA PHE A 523 -27.32 8.66 -0.81
C PHE A 523 -26.40 7.46 -0.58
N ILE A 524 -26.76 6.60 0.36
CA ILE A 524 -26.14 5.28 0.52
C ILE A 524 -26.98 4.21 -0.15
N LEU A 525 -26.34 3.35 -0.94
CA LEU A 525 -27.02 2.22 -1.55
C LEU A 525 -27.09 1.03 -0.59
N PRO A 526 -28.19 0.27 -0.59
CA PRO A 526 -28.38 -0.90 0.28
C PRO A 526 -27.58 -2.13 -0.18
N VAL A 527 -26.31 -1.95 -0.55
CA VAL A 527 -25.40 -3.04 -0.92
C VAL A 527 -24.85 -3.68 0.34
N ARG A 528 -25.30 -4.90 0.63
CA ARG A 528 -24.82 -5.71 1.77
C ARG A 528 -24.16 -6.97 1.26
N THR A 529 -22.97 -6.82 0.68
CA THR A 529 -22.09 -7.96 0.43
C THR A 529 -21.32 -8.27 1.70
N PRO A 530 -21.06 -9.55 2.03
CA PRO A 530 -20.25 -9.90 3.18
C PRO A 530 -18.91 -9.17 3.17
N PHE A 531 -18.35 -8.87 1.98
CA PHE A 531 -17.14 -8.06 1.78
C PHE A 531 -17.15 -7.41 0.39
N LEU A 532 -17.41 -6.11 0.30
CA LEU A 532 -17.24 -5.31 -0.91
C LEU A 532 -15.77 -4.90 -1.04
N THR A 533 -15.08 -5.38 -2.07
CA THR A 533 -13.63 -5.22 -2.20
C THR A 533 -13.20 -4.32 -3.33
N ASP A 534 -14.06 -4.03 -4.32
CA ASP A 534 -13.71 -3.16 -5.46
C ASP A 534 -14.96 -2.51 -6.10
N MET A 535 -14.80 -1.26 -6.53
CA MET A 535 -15.56 -0.42 -7.48
C MET A 535 -17.08 -0.64 -7.65
N PRO A 536 -17.94 0.38 -7.43
CA PRO A 536 -19.25 0.45 -8.04
C PRO A 536 -19.10 1.10 -9.42
N GLU A 537 -19.05 0.29 -10.46
CA GLU A 537 -19.21 0.81 -11.82
C GLU A 537 -20.69 0.93 -12.14
N ALA A 538 -21.14 2.14 -12.45
CA ALA A 538 -22.52 2.41 -12.79
C ALA A 538 -22.77 2.11 -14.28
N GLY A 539 -23.61 1.10 -14.54
CA GLY A 539 -23.99 0.69 -15.89
C GLY A 539 -25.29 1.32 -16.38
N PRO A 540 -25.60 1.12 -17.67
CA PRO A 540 -26.88 1.54 -18.24
C PRO A 540 -28.08 1.02 -17.43
N ASN A 541 -29.16 1.81 -17.37
CA ASN A 541 -30.36 1.53 -16.57
C ASN A 541 -30.17 1.55 -15.04
N GLY A 542 -29.03 2.07 -14.56
CA GLY A 542 -28.74 2.22 -13.13
C GLY A 542 -28.30 0.94 -12.44
N GLN A 543 -27.81 -0.04 -13.22
CA GLN A 543 -27.16 -1.24 -12.69
C GLN A 543 -25.81 -0.88 -12.09
N ILE A 544 -25.31 -1.70 -11.16
CA ILE A 544 -23.99 -1.47 -10.55
C ILE A 544 -23.20 -2.77 -10.59
N ALA A 545 -22.08 -2.76 -11.32
CA ALA A 545 -21.10 -3.83 -11.25
C ALA A 545 -20.16 -3.58 -10.07
N LEU A 546 -19.84 -4.62 -9.32
CA LEU A 546 -18.92 -4.56 -8.18
C LEU A 546 -18.21 -5.88 -7.95
N VAL A 547 -17.18 -5.85 -7.10
CA VAL A 547 -16.45 -7.06 -6.70
C VAL A 547 -16.75 -7.41 -5.25
N ASN A 548 -17.11 -8.67 -5.05
CA ASN A 548 -17.35 -9.28 -3.75
C ASN A 548 -16.30 -10.37 -3.48
N THR A 549 -15.81 -10.43 -2.24
CA THR A 549 -15.05 -11.59 -1.78
C THR A 549 -15.95 -12.62 -1.07
N GLU A 550 -16.08 -13.81 -1.64
CA GLU A 550 -16.88 -14.92 -1.09
C GLU A 550 -16.08 -16.22 -1.15
N PHE A 551 -16.06 -17.01 -0.06
CA PHE A 551 -15.46 -18.36 -0.02
C PHE A 551 -14.15 -18.50 -0.80
N ASN A 552 -13.18 -17.63 -0.52
CA ASN A 552 -11.85 -17.71 -1.10
C ASN A 552 -11.71 -17.19 -2.55
N GLN A 553 -12.69 -16.42 -3.06
CA GLN A 553 -12.67 -15.89 -4.43
C GLN A 553 -13.18 -14.44 -4.48
N LYS A 554 -12.62 -13.63 -5.39
CA LYS A 554 -13.13 -12.30 -5.74
C LYS A 554 -13.99 -12.44 -6.99
N ARG A 555 -15.28 -12.14 -6.89
CA ARG A 555 -16.29 -12.36 -7.94
C ARG A 555 -16.93 -11.05 -8.37
N ILE A 556 -17.29 -10.96 -9.64
CA ILE A 556 -18.09 -9.85 -10.15
C ILE A 556 -19.55 -10.12 -9.81
N LEU A 557 -20.21 -9.14 -9.21
CA LEU A 557 -21.66 -9.07 -9.07
C LEU A 557 -22.16 -7.87 -9.86
N VAL A 558 -23.16 -8.08 -10.71
CA VAL A 558 -23.93 -6.99 -11.31
C VAL A 558 -25.26 -6.91 -10.59
N LEU A 559 -25.47 -5.82 -9.86
CA LEU A 559 -26.68 -5.59 -9.09
C LEU A 559 -27.77 -4.99 -9.95
N LYS A 560 -29.01 -5.39 -9.70
CA LYS A 560 -30.18 -4.62 -10.17
C LYS A 560 -30.13 -3.22 -9.57
N ARG A 561 -30.68 -2.24 -10.29
CA ARG A 561 -30.81 -0.86 -9.81
C ARG A 561 -31.34 -0.83 -8.38
N GLN A 562 -30.58 -0.19 -7.50
CA GLN A 562 -30.95 0.00 -6.10
C GLN A 562 -31.30 1.47 -5.87
N GLU A 563 -32.35 1.72 -5.10
CA GLU A 563 -32.61 3.06 -4.59
C GLU A 563 -31.82 3.28 -3.30
N GLY A 564 -30.97 4.32 -3.32
CA GLY A 564 -30.21 4.73 -2.15
C GLY A 564 -31.10 5.46 -1.14
N LYS A 565 -30.71 5.41 0.12
CA LYS A 565 -31.34 6.19 1.20
C LYS A 565 -30.55 7.49 1.41
N PRO A 566 -31.21 8.63 1.70
CA PRO A 566 -30.50 9.86 2.01
C PRO A 566 -29.44 9.65 3.08
N PHE A 567 -28.29 10.29 2.88
CA PHE A 567 -27.13 10.13 3.72
C PHE A 567 -26.53 11.50 4.08
N SER A 568 -26.31 11.73 5.36
CA SER A 568 -25.85 13.02 5.91
C SER A 568 -24.41 12.98 6.45
N GLY A 569 -23.62 11.98 6.07
CA GLY A 569 -22.21 11.84 6.49
C GLY A 569 -21.29 12.93 5.95
N PHE A 570 -20.03 12.88 6.39
CA PHE A 570 -18.93 13.82 6.03
C PHE A 570 -19.11 15.29 6.44
N ASN A 571 -20.27 15.69 6.97
CA ASN A 571 -20.56 17.07 7.42
C ASN A 571 -20.01 17.40 8.82
N LYS A 572 -19.27 16.49 9.46
CA LYS A 572 -18.72 16.70 10.81
C LYS A 572 -17.21 16.93 10.71
N GLU A 573 -16.72 17.86 11.52
CA GLU A 573 -15.28 18.02 11.76
C GLU A 573 -14.62 16.66 12.06
N PRO A 574 -13.38 16.40 11.61
CA PRO A 574 -12.66 15.17 11.90
C PRO A 574 -12.51 14.96 13.42
N ASN A 575 -13.47 14.28 14.03
CA ASN A 575 -13.40 14.01 15.47
C ASN A 575 -12.36 12.92 15.72
N MET A 576 -11.25 13.32 16.35
CA MET A 576 -9.96 12.61 16.39
C MET A 576 -9.98 11.21 17.03
N ILE A 577 -11.08 10.75 17.65
CA ILE A 577 -11.18 9.45 18.33
C ILE A 577 -12.57 8.78 18.15
N ASN A 578 -13.52 9.35 17.41
CA ASN A 578 -14.94 9.09 17.75
C ASN A 578 -15.66 7.89 17.06
N GLU A 579 -16.37 7.15 17.93
CA GLU A 579 -17.63 6.39 17.80
C GLU A 579 -17.73 5.06 17.02
N GLN A 580 -16.76 4.61 16.22
CA GLN A 580 -16.91 3.32 15.49
C GLN A 580 -15.74 2.33 15.59
N LEU A 581 -14.71 2.63 16.37
CA LEU A 581 -13.65 1.68 16.69
C LEU A 581 -14.05 0.90 17.94
N ASP A 582 -13.75 -0.39 18.00
CA ASP A 582 -13.96 -1.15 19.24
C ASP A 582 -13.08 -0.62 20.37
N GLU A 583 -13.56 -0.73 21.61
CA GLU A 583 -12.89 -0.21 22.80
C GLU A 583 -11.48 -0.77 22.99
N ALA A 584 -11.25 -2.02 22.56
CA ALA A 584 -9.94 -2.65 22.62
C ALA A 584 -8.93 -1.91 21.72
N LEU A 585 -9.30 -1.59 20.48
CA LEU A 585 -8.47 -0.81 19.58
C LEU A 585 -8.25 0.61 20.10
N VAL A 586 -9.28 1.27 20.65
CA VAL A 586 -9.14 2.59 21.27
C VAL A 586 -8.14 2.58 22.43
N SER A 587 -8.17 1.53 23.26
CA SER A 587 -7.20 1.34 24.35
C SER A 587 -5.78 1.21 23.83
N ILE A 588 -5.56 0.41 22.78
CA ILE A 588 -4.25 0.26 22.14
C ILE A 588 -3.76 1.61 21.57
N ILE A 589 -4.60 2.34 20.85
CA ILE A 589 -4.28 3.66 20.30
C ILE A 589 -3.84 4.62 21.40
N ARG A 590 -4.59 4.69 22.51
CA ARG A 590 -4.25 5.56 23.66
C ARG A 590 -2.91 5.18 24.29
N SER A 591 -2.60 3.89 24.36
CA SER A 591 -1.31 3.42 24.90
C SER A 591 -0.09 3.78 24.04
N GLU A 592 -0.31 4.18 22.79
CA GLU A 592 0.72 4.66 21.86
C GLU A 592 0.70 6.19 21.68
N ASN A 593 -0.01 6.92 22.55
CA ASN A 593 -0.24 8.37 22.49
C ASN A 593 -1.14 8.86 21.35
N GLY A 594 -1.75 7.94 20.60
CA GLY A 594 -2.69 8.25 19.52
C GLY A 594 -2.07 8.90 18.28
N PRO A 595 -2.89 9.45 17.38
CA PRO A 595 -2.42 10.05 16.14
C PRO A 595 -1.44 11.21 16.35
N ILE A 596 -0.28 11.15 15.69
CA ILE A 596 0.82 12.11 15.88
C ILE A 596 0.97 13.09 14.71
N VAL A 597 0.31 12.85 13.57
CA VAL A 597 0.57 13.57 12.31
C VAL A 597 0.40 15.10 12.44
N ASP A 598 -0.48 15.57 13.33
CA ASP A 598 -0.68 17.01 13.60
C ASP A 598 0.21 17.56 14.72
N GLN A 599 0.93 16.69 15.44
CA GLN A 599 1.77 17.03 16.60
C GLN A 599 3.26 17.19 16.23
N ILE A 600 3.61 16.85 15.00
CA ILE A 600 5.00 16.84 14.55
C ILE A 600 5.53 18.29 14.43
N PRO A 601 6.68 18.61 15.06
CA PRO A 601 7.28 19.93 14.95
C PRO A 601 7.63 20.30 13.51
N GLN A 602 7.56 21.59 13.18
CA GLN A 602 8.01 22.13 11.90
C GLN A 602 9.42 22.73 12.01
N LYS A 603 10.34 22.01 12.66
CA LYS A 603 11.73 22.48 12.80
C LYS A 603 12.45 22.37 11.47
N GLN A 604 13.11 23.46 11.08
CA GLN A 604 13.99 23.49 9.92
C GLN A 604 15.39 23.07 10.31
N TYR A 605 15.91 22.04 9.63
CA TYR A 605 17.25 21.54 9.84
C TYR A 605 18.19 22.04 8.74
N PRO A 606 19.48 22.28 9.05
CA PRO A 606 20.45 22.71 8.06
C PRO A 606 20.62 21.66 6.94
N VAL A 607 20.37 22.09 5.70
CA VAL A 607 20.58 21.29 4.50
C VAL A 607 22.01 21.48 4.01
N LYS A 608 22.69 20.38 3.70
CA LYS A 608 24.04 20.39 3.12
C LYS A 608 24.07 19.57 1.84
N LYS A 609 24.98 19.90 0.93
CA LYS A 609 25.22 19.05 -0.24
C LYS A 609 25.70 17.66 0.20
N TYR A 610 25.21 16.62 -0.46
CA TYR A 610 25.65 15.26 -0.27
C TYR A 610 26.53 14.85 -1.45
N HIS A 611 27.76 14.47 -1.15
CA HIS A 611 28.71 13.96 -2.14
C HIS A 611 28.95 12.47 -1.88
N PRO A 612 28.46 11.57 -2.76
CA PRO A 612 28.83 10.17 -2.71
C PRO A 612 30.32 10.07 -3.08
N GLY A 613 31.14 9.53 -2.17
CA GLY A 613 32.58 9.43 -2.37
C GLY A 613 33.19 8.39 -1.43
N LEU A 614 34.50 8.15 -1.54
CA LEU A 614 35.21 7.11 -0.76
C LEU A 614 35.08 7.29 0.75
N SER A 615 34.87 8.51 1.25
CA SER A 615 34.60 8.79 2.67
C SER A 615 33.24 8.27 3.17
N ARG A 616 32.41 7.77 2.26
CA ARG A 616 31.10 7.17 2.53
C ARG A 616 31.06 5.67 2.30
N LEU A 617 32.21 5.05 2.03
CA LEU A 617 32.35 3.59 2.04
C LEU A 617 32.20 3.10 3.48
N THR A 618 31.08 2.46 3.77
CA THR A 618 30.79 1.90 5.10
C THR A 618 31.16 0.43 5.11
N LEU A 619 32.13 0.06 5.92
CA LEU A 619 32.36 -1.34 6.24
C LEU A 619 31.18 -1.83 7.09
N HIS A 620 30.38 -2.75 6.54
CA HIS A 620 29.19 -3.27 7.20
C HIS A 620 29.27 -4.77 7.52
N THR A 621 30.10 -5.54 6.79
CA THR A 621 30.24 -6.99 6.96
C THR A 621 31.72 -7.39 6.88
N TRP A 622 32.21 -8.23 7.82
CA TRP A 622 33.64 -8.50 8.00
C TRP A 622 34.02 -9.97 8.29
N LEU A 623 33.32 -10.96 7.72
CA LEU A 623 33.69 -12.39 7.84
C LEU A 623 33.23 -13.26 6.65
N LEU A 624 33.92 -14.40 6.45
CA LEU A 624 33.75 -15.44 5.41
C LEU A 624 32.28 -15.69 5.02
N ASN A 625 31.86 -15.20 3.86
CA ASN A 625 30.51 -15.44 3.34
C ASN A 625 30.58 -16.19 1.99
N PRO A 626 30.10 -17.45 1.89
CA PRO A 626 29.68 -18.02 0.64
C PRO A 626 28.28 -17.47 0.31
N GLY A 627 28.22 -16.29 -0.29
CA GLY A 627 27.05 -15.86 -1.08
C GLY A 627 25.69 -15.72 -0.38
N VAL A 628 25.61 -15.20 0.85
CA VAL A 628 24.30 -14.75 1.38
C VAL A 628 23.92 -13.42 0.72
N ASN A 629 22.91 -13.45 -0.15
CA ASN A 629 22.29 -12.29 -0.79
C ASN A 629 21.57 -11.39 0.24
N ASP A 630 21.44 -10.11 -0.08
CA ASP A 630 20.66 -9.13 0.69
C ASP A 630 19.25 -9.65 1.00
N VAL A 631 18.91 -9.72 2.29
CA VAL A 631 17.54 -9.97 2.74
C VAL A 631 16.83 -8.61 2.77
N SER A 632 16.29 -8.21 1.62
CA SER A 632 15.28 -7.16 1.56
C SER A 632 13.90 -7.81 1.58
N ILE A 633 13.06 -7.41 2.52
CA ILE A 633 11.62 -7.67 2.43
C ILE A 633 11.08 -6.51 1.61
N ILE A 634 10.69 -6.80 0.37
CA ILE A 634 10.06 -5.83 -0.53
C ILE A 634 8.62 -5.66 -0.04
N LEU A 635 8.17 -4.43 0.24
CA LEU A 635 6.73 -4.20 0.37
C LEU A 635 6.11 -4.47 -1.00
N ALA A 636 5.31 -5.52 -1.11
CA ALA A 636 4.31 -5.56 -2.16
C ALA A 636 3.06 -4.92 -1.54
N ALA A 637 2.70 -3.74 -2.02
CA ALA A 637 1.41 -3.12 -1.73
C ALA A 637 0.30 -3.84 -2.51
#